data_AF-A0A5J4V1T3-F1
#
_entry.id   AF-A0A5J4V1T3-F1
#
_cell.length_a   1.000
_cell.length_b   1.000
_cell.length_c   1.000
_cell.angle_alpha   90.00
_cell.angle_beta   90.00
_cell.angle_gamma   90.00
#
_symmetry.space_group_name_H-M   'P 1'
#
loop_
_entity.id
_entity.type
_entity.pdbx_description
1 polymer ?
#
loop_
_entity_poly.entity_id
_entity_poly.type
_entity_poly.pdbx_seq_one_letter_code
_entity_poly.pdbx_strand_id
1 'polypeptide(L)'
;MKAFIVFAILASLSFAEIYYLPPQIEEPPLPDTLKLVFDAISYISGDHTINIRQSYTEATQAVYSAGEKIVTIQSVDSTRRRITNNIDGSTPLFSITSGGLTLTLQNIEIDSTGKPLMTFGGQLLKIESGKFTGTTETLITASAPVTIGTSGTPEFTAQKIVSVTGNNELKIIKGTFTGTSGTTSLITAAGPITIGDGGTPLFKNLGSLSISGVVLKIISGTFEREEGARSIQILATSSATVTIGGTETSPQFTDLTSLNVNTGSLTIISGSFTNTGPIHKPQEGSSLHPLPEPMISTTNTTVTIGSETTTPQFIALENQALSVQSGSLTITKGIFTGESTSLPQITTLRVQIVVGINFNPTFNCPYGLNVRSGSLTIRDEFFPGNQTTKITTNQDATVTIGAESGSQPSITNLQQLIIGRLGILNILGGSLTGESSSDPMIITTDTAVTIGSSTSTPSFSSQQTLNVIGGSLTITKGIFIGTSNTLPQITTSEIQITYGANFNPTFNCPFALSVIGQSLTIGDEFFPGNQPTKIKTSGTTVTIGSTGDEVTTPTTDHIEQLELSGGSLTINSGTFSKSLSDHIISTTDTDVTIGSSTSTPSFSSQQALNVIEGSLTITKGIFIGTSNTLPQITTSGIQITYGANFNPTFNCPFALSVIGQSLTIGDEFFPGNQPTKIK
;
A
#
# COMPACT_ATOMS: atom_id res chain seq x y z
N MET A 1 -5.00 3.55 -75.05
CA MET A 1 -3.97 2.56 -74.66
C MET A 1 -3.88 2.35 -73.15
N LYS A 2 -3.78 3.40 -72.31
CA LYS A 2 -3.72 3.29 -70.84
C LYS A 2 -4.88 2.50 -70.20
N ALA A 3 -6.11 2.64 -70.71
CA ALA A 3 -7.26 1.86 -70.24
C ALA A 3 -7.28 0.40 -70.73
N PHE A 4 -6.52 0.06 -71.78
CA PHE A 4 -6.63 -1.23 -72.49
C PHE A 4 -5.73 -2.33 -71.89
N ILE A 5 -4.62 -1.96 -71.25
CA ILE A 5 -3.74 -2.92 -70.55
C ILE A 5 -4.36 -3.35 -69.21
N VAL A 6 -5.11 -2.47 -68.55
CA VAL A 6 -5.89 -2.84 -67.36
C VAL A 6 -7.11 -3.70 -67.75
N PHE A 7 -7.78 -3.38 -68.87
CA PHE A 7 -8.95 -4.14 -69.34
C PHE A 7 -8.65 -5.56 -69.85
N ALA A 8 -7.47 -5.82 -70.42
CA ALA A 8 -7.15 -7.15 -70.97
C ALA A 8 -6.90 -8.22 -69.89
N ILE A 9 -6.66 -7.82 -68.63
CA ILE A 9 -6.52 -8.73 -67.48
C ILE A 9 -7.89 -9.01 -66.82
N LEU A 10 -8.90 -8.18 -67.08
CA LEU A 10 -10.18 -8.16 -66.37
C LEU A 10 -11.25 -9.15 -66.87
N ALA A 11 -11.00 -9.90 -67.96
CA ALA A 11 -12.06 -10.65 -68.64
C ALA A 11 -12.17 -12.15 -68.29
N SER A 12 -11.38 -12.71 -67.37
CA SER A 12 -11.39 -14.18 -67.20
C SER A 12 -10.95 -14.76 -65.84
N LEU A 13 -11.24 -14.13 -64.70
CA LEU A 13 -10.84 -14.72 -63.40
C LEU A 13 -11.96 -14.63 -62.35
N SER A 14 -12.20 -15.77 -61.69
CA SER A 14 -13.15 -15.93 -60.59
C SER A 14 -12.41 -16.15 -59.26
N PHE A 15 -12.87 -15.47 -58.21
CA PHE A 15 -12.54 -15.58 -56.79
C PHE A 15 -11.04 -15.44 -56.41
N ALA A 16 -10.72 -14.34 -55.72
CA ALA A 16 -9.40 -13.82 -55.33
C ALA A 16 -8.58 -13.26 -56.52
N GLU A 17 -8.92 -12.06 -56.99
CA GLU A 17 -8.13 -11.39 -58.02
C GLU A 17 -6.80 -10.87 -57.44
N ILE A 18 -5.71 -11.30 -58.08
CA ILE A 18 -4.35 -10.90 -57.75
C ILE A 18 -3.94 -9.80 -58.72
N TYR A 19 -3.80 -8.58 -58.22
CA TYR A 19 -3.22 -7.48 -58.99
C TYR A 19 -1.70 -7.57 -58.88
N TYR A 20 -1.06 -7.88 -60.00
CA TYR A 20 0.39 -7.86 -60.09
C TYR A 20 0.85 -6.47 -60.55
N LEU A 21 1.64 -5.80 -59.73
CA LEU A 21 2.44 -4.67 -60.21
C LEU A 21 3.62 -5.25 -61.00
N PRO A 22 3.71 -5.02 -62.32
CA PRO A 22 4.60 -5.79 -63.18
C PRO A 22 6.08 -5.58 -62.81
N PRO A 23 6.90 -6.65 -62.87
CA PRO A 23 8.34 -6.50 -62.89
C PRO A 23 8.72 -5.80 -64.21
N GLN A 24 9.52 -4.75 -64.13
CA GLN A 24 9.83 -3.94 -65.29
C GLN A 24 10.62 -4.71 -66.37
N ILE A 25 10.13 -4.57 -67.60
CA ILE A 25 10.95 -4.60 -68.80
C ILE A 25 11.47 -3.15 -68.93
N GLU A 26 12.69 -2.88 -68.46
CA GLU A 26 13.52 -1.68 -68.68
C GLU A 26 12.95 -0.25 -68.47
N GLU A 27 11.65 -0.02 -68.27
CA GLU A 27 11.10 1.31 -67.99
C GLU A 27 11.01 1.58 -66.48
N PRO A 28 10.97 2.84 -66.01
CA PRO A 28 10.60 3.13 -64.62
C PRO A 28 9.12 2.80 -64.38
N PRO A 29 8.71 2.32 -63.19
CA PRO A 29 7.29 2.16 -62.86
C PRO A 29 6.54 3.48 -63.09
N LEU A 30 5.35 3.40 -63.73
CA LEU A 30 4.53 4.56 -64.03
C LEU A 30 4.13 5.30 -62.72
N PRO A 31 4.21 6.65 -62.67
CA PRO A 31 4.00 7.44 -61.44
C PRO A 31 2.65 7.33 -60.69
N ASP A 32 1.70 6.49 -61.11
CA ASP A 32 0.31 6.45 -60.58
C ASP A 32 -0.20 5.03 -60.29
N THR A 33 0.70 4.15 -59.86
CA THR A 33 0.48 2.70 -59.91
C THR A 33 -0.58 2.26 -58.88
N LEU A 34 -0.47 2.68 -57.61
CA LEU A 34 -1.48 2.34 -56.59
C LEU A 34 -2.84 2.95 -56.89
N LYS A 35 -2.87 4.20 -57.37
CA LYS A 35 -4.12 4.89 -57.69
C LYS A 35 -4.94 4.10 -58.71
N LEU A 36 -4.31 3.67 -59.80
CA LEU A 36 -4.98 2.90 -60.85
C LEU A 36 -5.52 1.55 -60.35
N VAL A 37 -4.81 0.90 -59.42
CA VAL A 37 -5.27 -0.37 -58.82
C VAL A 37 -6.48 -0.16 -57.92
N PHE A 38 -6.49 0.86 -57.07
CA PHE A 38 -7.65 1.18 -56.24
C PHE A 38 -8.87 1.65 -57.06
N ASP A 39 -8.63 2.39 -58.15
CA ASP A 39 -9.67 2.74 -59.12
C ASP A 39 -10.29 1.46 -59.73
N ALA A 40 -9.48 0.46 -60.09
CA ALA A 40 -9.97 -0.81 -60.64
C ALA A 40 -10.76 -1.65 -59.63
N ILE A 41 -10.23 -1.84 -58.41
CA ILE A 41 -10.87 -2.60 -57.32
C ILE A 41 -12.29 -2.08 -57.02
N SER A 42 -12.50 -0.78 -57.17
CA SER A 42 -13.80 -0.13 -56.96
C SER A 42 -14.92 -0.69 -57.85
N TYR A 43 -14.59 -1.28 -59.01
CA TYR A 43 -15.57 -1.82 -59.96
C TYR A 43 -15.74 -3.34 -59.88
N ILE A 44 -14.93 -4.05 -59.09
CA ILE A 44 -14.83 -5.51 -59.17
C ILE A 44 -15.20 -6.18 -57.85
N SER A 45 -16.09 -7.18 -57.93
CA SER A 45 -16.61 -7.93 -56.78
C SER A 45 -15.56 -8.83 -56.11
N GLY A 46 -15.74 -9.10 -54.81
CA GLY A 46 -14.91 -10.04 -54.06
C GLY A 46 -13.76 -9.40 -53.29
N ASP A 47 -12.94 -10.27 -52.71
CA ASP A 47 -11.74 -9.93 -51.96
C ASP A 47 -10.54 -9.81 -52.91
N HIS A 48 -9.62 -8.90 -52.58
CA HIS A 48 -8.53 -8.51 -53.47
C HIS A 48 -7.19 -8.58 -52.77
N THR A 49 -6.16 -9.00 -53.51
CA THR A 49 -4.77 -8.96 -53.05
C THR A 49 -3.91 -8.16 -54.03
N ILE A 50 -3.28 -7.10 -53.55
CA ILE A 50 -2.31 -6.27 -54.26
C ILE A 50 -0.91 -6.78 -53.93
N ASN A 51 -0.24 -7.31 -54.93
CA ASN A 51 1.04 -7.98 -54.81
C ASN A 51 2.18 -7.08 -55.34
N ILE A 52 3.00 -6.56 -54.43
CA ILE A 52 4.14 -5.69 -54.71
C ILE A 52 5.36 -6.55 -55.08
N ARG A 53 5.80 -6.46 -56.34
CA ARG A 53 6.94 -7.25 -56.87
C ARG A 53 8.29 -6.56 -56.78
N GLN A 54 8.30 -5.23 -56.78
CA GLN A 54 9.50 -4.42 -56.76
C GLN A 54 9.27 -3.18 -55.90
N SER A 55 10.35 -2.60 -55.37
CA SER A 55 10.27 -1.31 -54.68
C SER A 55 10.05 -0.19 -55.70
N TYR A 56 9.25 0.82 -55.35
CA TYR A 56 8.96 1.95 -56.24
C TYR A 56 8.61 3.21 -55.45
N THR A 57 8.53 4.32 -56.17
CA THR A 57 8.12 5.62 -55.66
C THR A 57 6.75 5.96 -56.22
N GLU A 58 5.81 6.33 -55.36
CA GLU A 58 4.45 6.73 -55.75
C GLU A 58 4.33 8.26 -55.72
N ALA A 59 3.86 8.85 -56.81
CA ALA A 59 3.72 10.31 -56.94
C ALA A 59 2.27 10.79 -56.82
N THR A 60 1.28 9.88 -56.82
CA THR A 60 -0.13 10.21 -56.62
C THR A 60 -0.79 9.47 -55.46
N GLN A 61 -1.83 10.08 -54.91
CA GLN A 61 -2.60 9.51 -53.80
C GLN A 61 -3.48 8.36 -54.28
N ALA A 62 -3.43 7.23 -53.56
CA ALA A 62 -4.38 6.15 -53.70
C ALA A 62 -5.68 6.51 -52.97
N VAL A 63 -6.76 6.68 -53.74
CA VAL A 63 -8.09 7.06 -53.21
C VAL A 63 -9.04 5.88 -53.33
N TYR A 64 -9.82 5.61 -52.28
CA TYR A 64 -10.89 4.62 -52.33
C TYR A 64 -12.16 5.17 -51.66
N SER A 65 -13.26 5.13 -52.42
CA SER A 65 -14.57 5.65 -52.00
C SER A 65 -15.74 4.74 -52.39
N ALA A 66 -15.47 3.49 -52.80
CA ALA A 66 -16.49 2.55 -53.25
C ALA A 66 -17.09 1.70 -52.11
N GLY A 67 -17.90 0.70 -52.45
CA GLY A 67 -18.62 -0.15 -51.50
C GLY A 67 -17.74 -1.09 -50.67
N GLU A 68 -18.37 -2.04 -49.96
CA GLU A 68 -17.69 -3.00 -49.09
C GLU A 68 -16.70 -3.90 -49.85
N LYS A 69 -15.45 -3.99 -49.33
CA LYS A 69 -14.37 -4.82 -49.89
C LYS A 69 -13.40 -5.26 -48.79
N ILE A 70 -12.72 -6.37 -49.03
CA ILE A 70 -11.53 -6.77 -48.29
C ILE A 70 -10.34 -6.67 -49.24
N VAL A 71 -9.33 -5.87 -48.88
CA VAL A 71 -8.12 -5.67 -49.68
C VAL A 71 -6.90 -5.98 -48.83
N THR A 72 -5.99 -6.80 -49.35
CA THR A 72 -4.67 -7.06 -48.74
C THR A 72 -3.57 -6.51 -49.62
N ILE A 73 -2.66 -5.71 -49.06
CA ILE A 73 -1.46 -5.22 -49.75
C ILE A 73 -0.26 -5.93 -49.14
N GLN A 74 0.53 -6.59 -50.00
CA GLN A 74 1.69 -7.36 -49.56
C GLN A 74 2.81 -7.41 -50.57
N SER A 75 4.03 -7.70 -50.11
CA SER A 75 5.10 -8.15 -51.01
C SER A 75 4.84 -9.58 -51.50
N VAL A 76 5.23 -9.88 -52.74
CA VAL A 76 5.04 -11.20 -53.36
C VAL A 76 5.87 -12.32 -52.75
N ASP A 77 6.96 -11.98 -52.08
CA ASP A 77 7.92 -12.90 -51.50
C ASP A 77 8.34 -12.40 -50.10
N SER A 78 9.19 -13.15 -49.40
CA SER A 78 9.64 -12.80 -48.04
C SER A 78 10.45 -11.51 -47.93
N THR A 79 10.86 -10.91 -49.06
CA THR A 79 11.54 -9.63 -49.11
C THR A 79 10.52 -8.51 -48.97
N ARG A 80 10.67 -7.68 -47.94
CA ARG A 80 9.89 -6.45 -47.79
C ARG A 80 10.20 -5.52 -48.95
N ARG A 81 9.24 -5.30 -49.85
CA ARG A 81 9.33 -4.30 -50.92
C ARG A 81 8.95 -2.93 -50.37
N ARG A 82 9.64 -1.89 -50.84
CA ARG A 82 9.49 -0.52 -50.37
C ARG A 82 8.62 0.32 -51.29
N ILE A 83 7.65 1.03 -50.72
CA ILE A 83 6.90 2.09 -51.37
C ILE A 83 7.33 3.42 -50.76
N THR A 84 7.84 4.34 -51.57
CA THR A 84 8.21 5.69 -51.14
C THR A 84 7.09 6.68 -51.50
N ASN A 85 6.53 7.38 -50.51
CA ASN A 85 5.53 8.44 -50.74
C ASN A 85 6.21 9.73 -51.22
N ASN A 86 6.14 9.98 -52.53
CA ASN A 86 6.67 11.18 -53.16
C ASN A 86 5.59 12.17 -53.62
N ILE A 87 4.39 12.12 -53.03
CA ILE A 87 3.31 13.06 -53.34
C ILE A 87 3.63 14.43 -52.74
N ASP A 88 3.43 15.53 -53.46
CA ASP A 88 3.76 16.86 -52.94
C ASP A 88 2.93 17.26 -51.70
N GLY A 89 3.55 18.06 -50.83
CA GLY A 89 2.93 18.60 -49.63
C GLY A 89 2.69 17.57 -48.52
N SER A 90 1.68 17.82 -47.68
CA SER A 90 1.26 16.97 -46.55
C SER A 90 0.21 15.92 -46.94
N THR A 91 0.21 15.49 -48.20
CA THR A 91 -0.80 14.58 -48.75
C THR A 91 -0.52 13.12 -48.34
N PRO A 92 -1.49 12.39 -47.75
CA PRO A 92 -1.28 10.98 -47.42
C PRO A 92 -1.17 10.11 -48.67
N LEU A 93 -0.39 9.03 -48.59
CA LEU A 93 -0.32 8.02 -49.65
C LEU A 93 -1.68 7.35 -49.90
N PHE A 94 -2.42 7.07 -48.84
CA PHE A 94 -3.77 6.49 -48.89
C PHE A 94 -4.82 7.45 -48.34
N SER A 95 -5.89 7.67 -49.10
CA SER A 95 -7.08 8.39 -48.67
C SER A 95 -8.32 7.53 -48.89
N ILE A 96 -8.74 6.84 -47.84
CA ILE A 96 -9.89 5.94 -47.82
C ILE A 96 -11.01 6.65 -47.09
N THR A 97 -12.14 6.92 -47.75
CA THR A 97 -13.25 7.69 -47.16
C THR A 97 -14.56 6.90 -47.02
N SER A 98 -14.66 5.72 -47.63
CA SER A 98 -15.86 4.88 -47.57
C SER A 98 -15.83 3.90 -46.40
N GLY A 99 -16.90 3.84 -45.59
CA GLY A 99 -17.01 2.97 -44.42
C GLY A 99 -16.99 1.45 -44.63
N GLY A 100 -16.96 0.96 -45.87
CA GLY A 100 -17.05 -0.48 -46.18
C GLY A 100 -15.73 -1.22 -46.39
N LEU A 101 -14.58 -0.53 -46.45
CA LEU A 101 -13.31 -1.17 -46.77
C LEU A 101 -12.65 -1.80 -45.53
N THR A 102 -12.37 -3.09 -45.57
CA THR A 102 -11.36 -3.73 -44.70
C THR A 102 -10.02 -3.78 -45.43
N LEU A 103 -9.00 -3.10 -44.90
CA LEU A 103 -7.66 -3.03 -45.50
C LEU A 103 -6.65 -3.76 -44.62
N THR A 104 -5.86 -4.64 -45.23
CA THR A 104 -4.76 -5.36 -44.57
C THR A 104 -3.42 -4.97 -45.19
N LEU A 105 -2.48 -4.49 -44.39
CA LEU A 105 -1.09 -4.26 -44.79
C LEU A 105 -0.20 -5.34 -44.17
N GLN A 106 0.56 -6.05 -44.99
CA GLN A 106 1.46 -7.10 -44.51
C GLN A 106 2.74 -7.21 -45.33
N ASN A 107 3.85 -7.54 -44.68
CA ASN A 107 5.14 -7.80 -45.30
C ASN A 107 5.55 -6.72 -46.31
N ILE A 108 5.49 -5.45 -45.92
CA ILE A 108 5.80 -4.31 -46.79
C ILE A 108 6.61 -3.24 -46.07
N GLU A 109 7.42 -2.48 -46.79
CA GLU A 109 8.03 -1.25 -46.29
C GLU A 109 7.35 -0.04 -46.92
N ILE A 110 6.92 0.93 -46.12
CA ILE A 110 6.39 2.20 -46.61
C ILE A 110 7.16 3.34 -45.95
N ASP A 111 7.86 4.10 -46.78
CA ASP A 111 8.54 5.31 -46.37
C ASP A 111 7.70 6.52 -46.74
N SER A 112 7.13 7.17 -45.73
CA SER A 112 6.41 8.43 -45.81
C SER A 112 7.17 9.53 -45.04
N THR A 113 8.50 9.51 -45.06
CA THR A 113 9.31 10.57 -44.47
C THR A 113 8.87 11.95 -44.99
N GLY A 114 8.45 12.84 -44.08
CA GLY A 114 7.93 14.18 -44.40
C GLY A 114 6.41 14.29 -44.44
N LYS A 115 5.67 13.17 -44.47
CA LYS A 115 4.26 13.14 -44.90
C LYS A 115 3.42 12.13 -44.09
N PRO A 116 2.09 12.30 -44.02
CA PRO A 116 1.20 11.24 -43.58
C PRO A 116 1.28 10.01 -44.49
N LEU A 117 1.06 8.83 -43.93
CA LEU A 117 0.88 7.60 -44.70
C LEU A 117 -0.58 7.44 -45.13
N MET A 118 -1.53 7.64 -44.20
CA MET A 118 -2.91 7.22 -44.44
C MET A 118 -3.94 8.06 -43.67
N THR A 119 -5.02 8.41 -44.37
CA THR A 119 -6.33 8.76 -43.79
C THR A 119 -7.31 7.62 -44.09
N PHE A 120 -7.86 6.99 -43.04
CA PHE A 120 -8.66 5.78 -43.16
C PHE A 120 -10.05 5.90 -42.52
N GLY A 121 -11.08 5.99 -43.35
CA GLY A 121 -12.49 5.95 -42.98
C GLY A 121 -13.20 4.66 -43.37
N GLY A 122 -12.46 3.55 -43.45
CA GLY A 122 -12.98 2.22 -43.80
C GLY A 122 -13.81 1.53 -42.71
N GLN A 123 -13.99 0.22 -42.87
CA GLN A 123 -14.61 -0.67 -41.88
C GLN A 123 -13.60 -1.12 -40.82
N LEU A 124 -12.40 -1.50 -41.24
CA LEU A 124 -11.33 -2.02 -40.36
C LEU A 124 -9.97 -1.88 -41.04
N LEU A 125 -8.99 -1.34 -40.32
CA LEU A 125 -7.59 -1.33 -40.75
C LEU A 125 -6.81 -2.40 -39.98
N LYS A 126 -6.16 -3.31 -40.70
CA LYS A 126 -5.23 -4.30 -40.16
C LYS A 126 -3.81 -4.01 -40.64
N ILE A 127 -2.86 -3.95 -39.72
CA ILE A 127 -1.42 -3.85 -40.04
C ILE A 127 -0.73 -5.03 -39.41
N GLU A 128 -0.50 -6.09 -40.19
CA GLU A 128 -0.03 -7.35 -39.65
C GLU A 128 1.49 -7.43 -39.53
N SER A 129 2.21 -6.90 -40.52
CA SER A 129 3.67 -6.85 -40.55
C SER A 129 4.17 -5.81 -41.56
N GLY A 130 5.40 -5.35 -41.39
CA GLY A 130 6.01 -4.37 -42.28
C GLY A 130 6.90 -3.38 -41.55
N LYS A 131 7.42 -2.40 -42.28
CA LYS A 131 8.17 -1.27 -41.74
C LYS A 131 7.56 0.04 -42.25
N PHE A 132 7.19 0.94 -41.35
CA PHE A 132 6.49 2.16 -41.67
C PHE A 132 7.25 3.35 -41.08
N THR A 133 7.73 4.25 -41.93
CA THR A 133 8.53 5.40 -41.51
C THR A 133 7.80 6.69 -41.86
N GLY A 134 7.73 7.61 -40.91
CA GLY A 134 7.17 8.96 -41.04
C GLY A 134 7.99 10.00 -40.28
N THR A 135 7.51 11.25 -40.27
CA THR A 135 8.19 12.36 -39.56
C THR A 135 7.26 13.10 -38.61
N THR A 136 7.10 14.42 -38.75
CA THR A 136 6.42 15.35 -37.84
C THR A 136 4.91 15.21 -37.83
N GLU A 137 4.34 14.77 -38.95
CA GLU A 137 2.90 14.57 -39.09
C GLU A 137 2.45 13.23 -38.52
N THR A 138 1.15 13.11 -38.25
CA THR A 138 0.54 11.83 -37.87
C THR A 138 0.64 10.85 -39.04
N LEU A 139 1.31 9.71 -38.84
CA LEU A 139 1.50 8.71 -39.88
C LEU A 139 0.16 8.11 -40.33
N ILE A 140 -0.68 7.67 -39.39
CA ILE A 140 -1.99 7.07 -39.69
C ILE A 140 -3.09 7.78 -38.91
N THR A 141 -4.06 8.33 -39.62
CA THR A 141 -5.31 8.84 -39.04
C THR A 141 -6.45 7.93 -39.46
N ALA A 142 -7.17 7.35 -38.51
CA ALA A 142 -8.29 6.46 -38.78
C ALA A 142 -9.56 6.95 -38.09
N SER A 143 -10.71 6.85 -38.75
CA SER A 143 -12.04 7.02 -38.15
C SER A 143 -12.80 5.69 -38.10
N ALA A 144 -12.05 4.58 -38.00
CA ALA A 144 -12.51 3.21 -37.96
C ALA A 144 -11.64 2.40 -36.98
N PRO A 145 -12.05 1.19 -36.56
CA PRO A 145 -11.23 0.31 -35.76
C PRO A 145 -9.88 -0.01 -36.44
N VAL A 146 -8.83 -0.11 -35.63
CA VAL A 146 -7.46 -0.42 -36.07
C VAL A 146 -6.90 -1.59 -35.27
N THR A 147 -6.37 -2.60 -35.96
CA THR A 147 -5.68 -3.75 -35.35
C THR A 147 -4.26 -3.86 -35.88
N ILE A 148 -3.27 -4.02 -34.99
CA ILE A 148 -1.85 -4.06 -35.33
C ILE A 148 -1.19 -5.33 -34.77
N GLY A 149 -0.46 -6.07 -35.62
CA GLY A 149 0.42 -7.16 -35.22
C GLY A 149 -0.27 -8.50 -34.90
N THR A 150 -1.35 -8.85 -35.61
CA THR A 150 -2.05 -10.15 -35.47
C THR A 150 -1.15 -11.33 -35.82
N SER A 151 -0.56 -11.33 -37.02
CA SER A 151 0.23 -12.44 -37.55
C SER A 151 1.74 -12.18 -37.56
N GLY A 152 2.17 -10.92 -37.46
CA GLY A 152 3.60 -10.54 -37.46
C GLY A 152 3.94 -9.38 -36.53
N THR A 153 5.16 -8.85 -36.68
CA THR A 153 5.71 -7.77 -35.84
C THR A 153 5.99 -6.55 -36.72
N PRO A 154 5.02 -5.63 -36.87
CA PRO A 154 5.23 -4.41 -37.64
C PRO A 154 6.17 -3.45 -36.90
N GLU A 155 6.98 -2.71 -37.66
CA GLU A 155 7.93 -1.71 -37.17
C GLU A 155 7.46 -0.32 -37.58
N PHE A 156 7.41 0.63 -36.64
CA PHE A 156 7.00 2.01 -36.88
C PHE A 156 8.04 2.99 -36.34
N THR A 157 8.32 4.04 -37.12
CA THR A 157 9.17 5.16 -36.70
C THR A 157 8.52 6.48 -37.13
N ALA A 158 8.03 7.29 -36.19
CA ALA A 158 7.42 8.61 -36.46
C ALA A 158 7.31 9.46 -35.17
N GLN A 159 6.96 10.75 -35.27
CA GLN A 159 6.61 11.56 -34.09
C GLN A 159 5.22 11.21 -33.52
N LYS A 160 4.30 10.76 -34.39
CA LYS A 160 2.98 10.25 -34.03
C LYS A 160 2.58 9.17 -35.03
N ILE A 161 2.35 7.96 -34.55
CA ILE A 161 2.16 6.77 -35.41
C ILE A 161 0.69 6.58 -35.75
N VAL A 162 -0.19 6.55 -34.74
CA VAL A 162 -1.63 6.27 -34.96
C VAL A 162 -2.51 7.27 -34.23
N SER A 163 -3.52 7.78 -34.92
CA SER A 163 -4.61 8.57 -34.36
C SER A 163 -5.95 7.93 -34.73
N VAL A 164 -6.60 7.24 -33.80
CA VAL A 164 -7.95 6.68 -33.98
C VAL A 164 -8.99 7.66 -33.45
N THR A 165 -9.92 8.04 -34.33
CA THR A 165 -10.99 9.01 -34.09
C THR A 165 -12.34 8.31 -34.16
N GLY A 166 -13.38 8.96 -33.62
CA GLY A 166 -14.62 8.28 -33.27
C GLY A 166 -14.39 7.29 -32.12
N ASN A 167 -15.47 6.81 -31.50
CA ASN A 167 -15.40 5.83 -30.41
C ASN A 167 -15.00 4.43 -30.92
N ASN A 168 -13.94 4.35 -31.71
CA ASN A 168 -13.44 3.16 -32.38
C ASN A 168 -12.27 2.56 -31.59
N GLU A 169 -12.16 1.23 -31.60
CA GLU A 169 -11.12 0.52 -30.88
C GLU A 169 -9.76 0.60 -31.59
N LEU A 170 -8.70 0.79 -30.79
CA LEU A 170 -7.32 0.56 -31.19
C LEU A 170 -6.79 -0.69 -30.48
N LYS A 171 -6.48 -1.75 -31.24
CA LYS A 171 -5.88 -2.98 -30.73
C LYS A 171 -4.44 -3.16 -31.23
N ILE A 172 -3.47 -3.18 -30.33
CA ILE A 172 -2.05 -3.41 -30.61
C ILE A 172 -1.64 -4.73 -29.98
N ILE A 173 -1.35 -5.74 -30.79
CA ILE A 173 -0.99 -7.10 -30.33
C ILE A 173 0.54 -7.24 -30.29
N LYS A 174 1.21 -6.89 -31.39
CA LYS A 174 2.67 -6.93 -31.56
C LYS A 174 3.15 -5.71 -32.33
N GLY A 175 4.45 -5.44 -32.24
CA GLY A 175 5.12 -4.43 -33.06
C GLY A 175 6.20 -3.68 -32.28
N THR A 176 7.03 -2.95 -33.00
CA THR A 176 8.02 -2.02 -32.45
C THR A 176 7.62 -0.61 -32.85
N PHE A 177 7.38 0.26 -31.87
CA PHE A 177 6.91 1.62 -32.05
C PHE A 177 7.99 2.59 -31.52
N THR A 178 8.67 3.29 -32.41
CA THR A 178 9.78 4.18 -32.07
C THR A 178 9.43 5.64 -32.30
N GLY A 179 9.39 6.42 -31.23
CA GLY A 179 9.25 7.89 -31.28
C GLY A 179 10.55 8.56 -31.71
N THR A 180 10.46 9.51 -32.64
CA THR A 180 11.57 10.38 -33.04
C THR A 180 11.64 11.64 -32.18
N SER A 181 12.64 12.50 -32.40
CA SER A 181 12.74 13.79 -31.69
C SER A 181 11.48 14.63 -31.89
N GLY A 182 10.96 15.21 -30.81
CA GLY A 182 9.70 15.99 -30.84
C GLY A 182 8.43 15.18 -30.59
N THR A 183 8.51 13.84 -30.47
CA THR A 183 7.36 12.98 -30.12
C THR A 183 6.66 13.48 -28.87
N THR A 184 5.39 13.88 -29.00
CA THR A 184 4.51 14.23 -27.88
C THR A 184 3.64 13.06 -27.46
N SER A 185 3.24 12.21 -28.42
CA SER A 185 2.41 11.04 -28.24
C SER A 185 2.53 10.13 -29.47
N LEU A 186 2.94 8.88 -29.29
CA LEU A 186 2.96 7.92 -30.42
C LEU A 186 1.56 7.48 -30.86
N ILE A 187 0.62 7.40 -29.91
CA ILE A 187 -0.72 6.86 -30.15
C ILE A 187 -1.77 7.73 -29.44
N THR A 188 -2.82 8.07 -30.18
CA THR A 188 -4.01 8.72 -29.63
C THR A 188 -5.25 7.97 -30.09
N ALA A 189 -6.19 7.69 -29.19
CA ALA A 189 -7.48 7.11 -29.55
C ALA A 189 -8.60 7.79 -28.76
N ALA A 190 -9.74 8.02 -29.43
CA ALA A 190 -10.96 8.50 -28.79
C ALA A 190 -11.87 7.37 -28.29
N GLY A 191 -11.61 6.12 -28.71
CA GLY A 191 -12.29 4.91 -28.21
C GLY A 191 -11.38 4.02 -27.36
N PRO A 192 -11.81 2.77 -27.06
CA PRO A 192 -11.03 1.84 -26.25
C PRO A 192 -9.66 1.51 -26.84
N ILE A 193 -8.68 1.27 -25.97
CA ILE A 193 -7.32 0.86 -26.36
C ILE A 193 -6.97 -0.46 -25.67
N THR A 194 -6.53 -1.44 -26.46
CA THR A 194 -6.04 -2.73 -25.97
C THR A 194 -4.61 -2.96 -26.48
N ILE A 195 -3.66 -3.16 -25.57
CA ILE A 195 -2.23 -3.37 -25.87
C ILE A 195 -1.78 -4.73 -25.32
N GLY A 196 -1.12 -5.53 -26.15
CA GLY A 196 -0.45 -6.76 -25.75
C GLY A 196 -1.33 -8.01 -25.61
N ASP A 197 -2.57 -7.97 -26.13
CA ASP A 197 -3.50 -9.11 -26.08
C ASP A 197 -3.05 -10.24 -27.02
N GLY A 198 -2.22 -11.17 -26.52
CA GLY A 198 -1.64 -12.28 -27.29
C GLY A 198 -0.28 -11.98 -27.94
N GLY A 199 0.39 -10.89 -27.57
CA GLY A 199 1.73 -10.54 -28.06
C GLY A 199 2.52 -9.73 -27.04
N THR A 200 3.66 -9.17 -27.42
CA THR A 200 4.54 -8.34 -26.57
C THR A 200 5.06 -7.14 -27.36
N PRO A 201 4.30 -6.05 -27.49
CA PRO A 201 4.72 -4.88 -28.24
C PRO A 201 5.85 -4.13 -27.51
N LEU A 202 6.72 -3.46 -28.27
CA LEU A 202 7.79 -2.61 -27.76
C LEU A 202 7.51 -1.15 -28.11
N PHE A 203 7.45 -0.29 -27.11
CA PHE A 203 7.31 1.16 -27.25
C PHE A 203 8.57 1.85 -26.78
N LYS A 204 9.26 2.53 -27.71
CA LYS A 204 10.40 3.39 -27.45
C LYS A 204 9.98 4.85 -27.59
N ASN A 205 10.27 5.65 -26.57
CA ASN A 205 10.00 7.10 -26.59
C ASN A 205 8.50 7.41 -26.81
N LEU A 206 7.62 6.72 -26.07
CA LEU A 206 6.16 6.84 -26.20
C LEU A 206 5.65 8.30 -26.14
N GLY A 207 6.30 9.12 -25.31
CA GLY A 207 5.76 10.41 -24.89
C GLY A 207 4.56 10.22 -23.98
N SER A 208 3.45 10.91 -24.29
CA SER A 208 2.20 10.83 -23.55
C SER A 208 1.17 9.92 -24.23
N LEU A 209 0.51 9.07 -23.46
CA LEU A 209 -0.70 8.34 -23.86
C LEU A 209 -1.87 8.92 -23.05
N SER A 210 -2.75 9.68 -23.70
CA SER A 210 -3.90 10.31 -23.05
C SER A 210 -5.20 9.63 -23.48
N ILE A 211 -6.04 9.30 -22.49
CA ILE A 211 -7.38 8.75 -22.68
C ILE A 211 -8.40 9.55 -21.84
N SER A 212 -9.65 9.60 -22.30
CA SER A 212 -10.74 10.29 -21.60
C SER A 212 -12.03 9.51 -21.73
N GLY A 213 -12.63 9.09 -20.61
CA GLY A 213 -13.94 8.40 -20.61
C GLY A 213 -13.99 7.04 -21.31
N VAL A 214 -12.83 6.41 -21.52
CA VAL A 214 -12.71 5.12 -22.23
C VAL A 214 -11.89 4.11 -21.44
N VAL A 215 -11.84 2.90 -21.97
CA VAL A 215 -11.08 1.78 -21.40
C VAL A 215 -9.68 1.73 -22.01
N LEU A 216 -8.66 1.61 -21.17
CA LEU A 216 -7.29 1.26 -21.56
C LEU A 216 -6.90 -0.05 -20.88
N LYS A 217 -6.53 -1.05 -21.69
CA LYS A 217 -5.96 -2.31 -21.23
C LYS A 217 -4.54 -2.45 -21.75
N ILE A 218 -3.57 -2.54 -20.84
CA ILE A 218 -2.17 -2.88 -21.16
C ILE A 218 -1.91 -4.25 -20.57
N ILE A 219 -2.11 -5.31 -21.36
CA ILE A 219 -1.98 -6.70 -20.92
C ILE A 219 -0.50 -7.09 -20.86
N SER A 220 0.30 -6.63 -21.82
CA SER A 220 1.74 -6.90 -21.91
C SER A 220 2.45 -5.80 -22.72
N GLY A 221 3.77 -5.89 -22.78
CA GLY A 221 4.62 -5.02 -23.61
C GLY A 221 5.75 -4.39 -22.81
N THR A 222 6.70 -3.80 -23.51
CA THR A 222 7.83 -3.07 -22.93
C THR A 222 7.72 -1.61 -23.33
N PHE A 223 7.83 -0.73 -22.33
CA PHE A 223 7.80 0.72 -22.48
C PHE A 223 9.12 1.27 -21.96
N GLU A 224 9.93 1.79 -22.86
CA GLU A 224 11.26 2.29 -22.56
C GLU A 224 11.51 3.69 -23.13
N ARG A 225 12.35 4.43 -22.43
CA ARG A 225 12.77 5.77 -22.78
C ARG A 225 14.26 5.77 -23.08
N GLU A 226 14.63 6.30 -24.22
CA GLU A 226 16.02 6.57 -24.56
C GLU A 226 16.47 7.91 -23.96
N GLU A 227 17.77 8.06 -23.71
CA GLU A 227 18.34 9.29 -23.16
C GLU A 227 17.98 10.51 -24.02
N GLY A 228 17.53 11.60 -23.38
CA GLY A 228 17.11 12.83 -24.06
C GLY A 228 15.70 12.80 -24.66
N ALA A 229 15.00 11.66 -24.64
CA ALA A 229 13.59 11.58 -25.03
C ALA A 229 12.65 12.14 -23.94
N ARG A 230 11.42 12.47 -24.33
CA ARG A 230 10.38 12.86 -23.38
C ARG A 230 10.03 11.71 -22.44
N SER A 231 9.66 12.07 -21.22
CA SER A 231 9.12 11.16 -20.22
C SER A 231 7.95 10.32 -20.72
N ILE A 232 7.89 9.06 -20.28
CA ILE A 232 6.73 8.19 -20.51
C ILE A 232 5.64 8.62 -19.54
N GLN A 233 4.51 9.06 -20.09
CA GLN A 233 3.34 9.51 -19.32
C GLN A 233 2.08 8.80 -19.80
N ILE A 234 1.26 8.30 -18.87
CA ILE A 234 -0.07 7.80 -19.15
C ILE A 234 -1.06 8.68 -18.39
N LEU A 235 -1.98 9.32 -19.10
CA LEU A 235 -2.97 10.24 -18.54
C LEU A 235 -4.38 9.72 -18.84
N ALA A 236 -5.08 9.27 -17.81
CA ALA A 236 -6.46 8.83 -17.89
C ALA A 236 -7.37 9.84 -17.18
N THR A 237 -8.30 10.42 -17.93
CA THR A 237 -9.21 11.48 -17.47
C THR A 237 -10.67 11.05 -17.60
N SER A 238 -11.57 11.76 -16.92
CA SER A 238 -13.03 11.69 -17.13
C SER A 238 -13.65 10.30 -16.99
N SER A 239 -13.55 9.66 -15.82
CA SER A 239 -14.14 8.34 -15.52
C SER A 239 -13.61 7.20 -16.40
N ALA A 240 -12.31 7.22 -16.69
CA ALA A 240 -11.66 6.17 -17.46
C ALA A 240 -11.41 4.89 -16.63
N THR A 241 -11.36 3.75 -17.32
CA THR A 241 -10.99 2.46 -16.72
C THR A 241 -9.64 2.01 -17.26
N VAL A 242 -8.64 1.93 -16.38
CA VAL A 242 -7.29 1.48 -16.71
C VAL A 242 -7.04 0.12 -16.09
N THR A 243 -6.60 -0.84 -16.90
CA THR A 243 -6.14 -2.16 -16.44
C THR A 243 -4.73 -2.40 -16.97
N ILE A 244 -3.81 -2.74 -16.07
CA ILE A 244 -2.41 -3.04 -16.40
C ILE A 244 -2.10 -4.46 -15.92
N GLY A 245 -1.49 -5.24 -16.81
CA GLY A 245 -1.15 -6.64 -16.59
C GLY A 245 -2.26 -7.61 -16.95
N GLY A 246 -1.86 -8.88 -17.04
CA GLY A 246 -2.74 -10.04 -17.12
C GLY A 246 -2.28 -11.11 -16.13
N THR A 247 -3.00 -12.23 -16.05
CA THR A 247 -2.66 -13.32 -15.11
C THR A 247 -1.39 -14.09 -15.47
N GLU A 248 -0.95 -14.01 -16.74
CA GLU A 248 0.22 -14.73 -17.26
C GLU A 248 1.25 -13.80 -17.94
N THR A 249 0.93 -12.51 -18.03
CA THR A 249 1.75 -11.50 -18.71
C THR A 249 2.17 -10.44 -17.71
N SER A 250 3.32 -9.80 -17.91
CA SER A 250 3.79 -8.70 -17.04
C SER A 250 4.36 -7.57 -17.90
N PRO A 251 3.63 -6.46 -18.09
CA PRO A 251 4.16 -5.31 -18.80
C PRO A 251 5.36 -4.72 -18.05
N GLN A 252 6.32 -4.18 -18.79
CA GLN A 252 7.55 -3.62 -18.26
C GLN A 252 7.58 -2.12 -18.56
N PHE A 253 7.66 -1.29 -17.53
CA PHE A 253 7.83 0.15 -17.66
C PHE A 253 9.18 0.54 -17.05
N THR A 254 10.11 0.93 -17.92
CA THR A 254 11.41 1.46 -17.53
C THR A 254 11.38 2.98 -17.63
N ASP A 255 11.66 3.67 -16.53
CA ASP A 255 11.55 5.12 -16.39
C ASP A 255 10.12 5.67 -16.58
N LEU A 256 9.13 4.99 -16.00
CA LEU A 256 7.78 5.54 -15.93
C LEU A 256 7.80 6.82 -15.09
N THR A 257 7.54 7.95 -15.74
CA THR A 257 7.55 9.24 -15.05
C THR A 257 6.22 9.50 -14.37
N SER A 258 5.10 9.25 -15.06
CA SER A 258 3.78 9.37 -14.45
C SER A 258 2.71 8.48 -15.09
N LEU A 259 1.90 7.84 -14.24
CA LEU A 259 0.61 7.27 -14.58
C LEU A 259 -0.45 7.99 -13.75
N ASN A 260 -1.23 8.84 -14.39
CA ASN A 260 -2.22 9.70 -13.74
C ASN A 260 -3.63 9.24 -14.09
N VAL A 261 -4.44 8.84 -13.08
CA VAL A 261 -5.84 8.46 -13.26
C VAL A 261 -6.76 9.37 -12.45
N ASN A 262 -7.43 10.28 -13.15
CA ASN A 262 -8.36 11.24 -12.59
C ASN A 262 -9.79 10.80 -12.86
N THR A 263 -10.48 10.31 -11.83
CA THR A 263 -11.83 9.72 -11.86
C THR A 263 -11.90 8.38 -12.61
N GLY A 264 -12.58 7.39 -12.02
CA GLY A 264 -12.77 6.05 -12.61
C GLY A 264 -12.09 4.94 -11.81
N SER A 265 -11.38 4.04 -12.49
CA SER A 265 -10.75 2.87 -11.86
C SER A 265 -9.37 2.55 -12.42
N LEU A 266 -8.43 2.19 -11.54
CA LEU A 266 -7.12 1.65 -11.89
C LEU A 266 -6.95 0.26 -11.28
N THR A 267 -6.74 -0.75 -12.12
CA THR A 267 -6.41 -2.11 -11.68
C THR A 267 -5.04 -2.51 -12.21
N ILE A 268 -4.11 -2.83 -11.32
CA ILE A 268 -2.78 -3.34 -11.67
C ILE A 268 -2.73 -4.80 -11.25
N ILE A 269 -2.90 -5.72 -12.19
CA ILE A 269 -2.86 -7.16 -11.98
C ILE A 269 -1.40 -7.61 -11.83
N SER A 270 -0.54 -7.17 -12.75
CA SER A 270 0.87 -7.52 -12.84
C SER A 270 1.63 -6.40 -13.55
N GLY A 271 2.96 -6.44 -13.49
CA GLY A 271 3.83 -5.47 -14.15
C GLY A 271 5.08 -5.18 -13.35
N SER A 272 6.10 -4.67 -14.02
CA SER A 272 7.27 -4.07 -13.39
C SER A 272 7.29 -2.58 -13.71
N PHE A 273 7.35 -1.76 -12.68
CA PHE A 273 7.35 -0.31 -12.77
C PHE A 273 8.62 0.20 -12.12
N THR A 274 9.55 0.71 -12.90
CA THR A 274 10.82 1.23 -12.40
C THR A 274 10.95 2.72 -12.68
N ASN A 275 11.37 3.44 -11.64
CA ASN A 275 11.76 4.83 -11.73
C ASN A 275 13.01 5.00 -10.84
N THR A 276 14.18 4.83 -11.46
CA THR A 276 15.48 4.84 -10.78
C THR A 276 16.21 6.18 -10.92
N GLY A 277 15.60 7.17 -11.56
CA GLY A 277 16.22 8.47 -11.80
C GLY A 277 15.91 9.49 -10.69
N PRO A 278 16.90 10.30 -10.26
CA PRO A 278 16.60 11.55 -9.58
C PRO A 278 15.83 12.44 -10.56
N ILE A 279 14.55 12.66 -10.31
CA ILE A 279 13.78 13.61 -11.09
C ILE A 279 14.29 14.99 -10.66
N HIS A 280 15.18 15.55 -11.48
CA HIS A 280 15.83 16.87 -11.42
C HIS A 280 17.23 16.86 -10.79
N LYS A 281 18.26 16.71 -11.64
CA LYS A 281 19.49 17.48 -11.38
C LYS A 281 19.07 18.96 -11.33
N PRO A 282 19.48 19.74 -10.31
CA PRO A 282 19.10 21.13 -10.24
C PRO A 282 19.47 21.81 -11.57
N GLN A 283 18.52 22.55 -12.16
CA GLN A 283 18.97 23.66 -12.99
C GLN A 283 19.81 24.54 -12.07
N GLU A 284 21.09 24.73 -12.42
CA GLU A 284 21.96 25.66 -11.72
C GLU A 284 21.21 26.99 -11.54
N GLY A 285 20.83 27.32 -10.30
CA GLY A 285 20.15 28.58 -9.95
C GLY A 285 18.77 28.50 -9.27
N SER A 286 18.12 27.33 -9.12
CA SER A 286 16.85 27.23 -8.34
C SER A 286 17.10 26.82 -6.88
N SER A 287 16.66 27.65 -5.93
CA SER A 287 16.76 27.39 -4.48
C SER A 287 15.57 26.60 -3.89
N LEU A 288 14.59 26.23 -4.71
CA LEU A 288 13.45 25.39 -4.32
C LEU A 288 13.54 24.07 -5.09
N HIS A 289 13.86 22.99 -4.38
CA HIS A 289 13.74 21.64 -4.91
C HIS A 289 12.24 21.32 -5.05
N PRO A 290 11.72 21.04 -6.26
CA PRO A 290 10.39 20.47 -6.37
C PRO A 290 10.37 19.11 -5.65
N LEU A 291 9.32 18.87 -4.87
CA LEU A 291 9.09 17.57 -4.25
C LEU A 291 9.01 16.49 -5.35
N PRO A 292 9.61 15.31 -5.16
CA PRO A 292 9.55 14.27 -6.17
C PRO A 292 8.11 13.84 -6.42
N GLU A 293 7.70 13.83 -7.70
CA GLU A 293 6.36 13.40 -8.09
C GLU A 293 6.22 11.87 -7.97
N PRO A 294 5.05 11.35 -7.56
CA PRO A 294 4.80 9.93 -7.51
C PRO A 294 4.74 9.34 -8.92
N MET A 295 5.29 8.12 -9.09
CA MET A 295 5.23 7.40 -10.36
C MET A 295 3.80 7.10 -10.80
N ILE A 296 2.90 6.81 -9.85
CA ILE A 296 1.48 6.61 -10.09
C ILE A 296 0.71 7.58 -9.19
N SER A 297 -0.15 8.41 -9.78
CA SER A 297 -1.02 9.32 -9.05
C SER A 297 -2.47 9.10 -9.45
N THR A 298 -3.36 9.07 -8.47
CA THR A 298 -4.79 8.89 -8.73
C THR A 298 -5.62 9.85 -7.88
N THR A 299 -6.69 10.39 -8.49
CA THR A 299 -7.64 11.26 -7.80
C THR A 299 -9.08 10.82 -8.09
N ASN A 300 -9.93 10.67 -7.07
CA ASN A 300 -11.32 10.21 -7.22
C ASN A 300 -11.44 8.84 -7.90
N THR A 301 -10.51 7.93 -7.59
CA THR A 301 -10.31 6.67 -8.32
C THR A 301 -10.36 5.48 -7.37
N THR A 302 -10.96 4.37 -7.83
CA THR A 302 -10.84 3.07 -7.16
C THR A 302 -9.56 2.39 -7.65
N VAL A 303 -8.63 2.11 -6.75
CA VAL A 303 -7.33 1.50 -7.07
C VAL A 303 -7.26 0.07 -6.50
N THR A 304 -6.93 -0.89 -7.36
CA THR A 304 -6.66 -2.29 -6.95
C THR A 304 -5.29 -2.72 -7.44
N ILE A 305 -4.48 -3.28 -6.54
CA ILE A 305 -3.10 -3.72 -6.83
C ILE A 305 -2.93 -5.19 -6.48
N GLY A 306 -2.42 -5.94 -7.45
CA GLY A 306 -2.17 -7.37 -7.38
C GLY A 306 -3.39 -8.22 -7.67
N SER A 307 -3.13 -9.51 -7.84
CA SER A 307 -4.16 -10.55 -7.98
C SER A 307 -3.78 -11.79 -7.18
N GLU A 308 -4.60 -12.82 -7.23
CA GLU A 308 -4.31 -14.09 -6.57
C GLU A 308 -3.09 -14.80 -7.16
N THR A 309 -2.81 -14.61 -8.45
CA THR A 309 -1.76 -15.34 -9.18
C THR A 309 -0.53 -14.50 -9.51
N THR A 310 -0.62 -13.17 -9.38
CA THR A 310 0.43 -12.25 -9.86
C THR A 310 0.80 -11.19 -8.84
N THR A 311 2.08 -10.83 -8.83
CA THR A 311 2.66 -9.84 -7.90
C THR A 311 3.29 -8.69 -8.70
N PRO A 312 2.64 -7.51 -8.81
CA PRO A 312 3.24 -6.35 -9.44
C PRO A 312 4.43 -5.83 -8.63
N GLN A 313 5.43 -5.30 -9.31
CA GLN A 313 6.66 -4.77 -8.71
C GLN A 313 6.79 -3.27 -8.97
N PHE A 314 7.04 -2.51 -7.91
CA PHE A 314 7.25 -1.08 -7.94
C PHE A 314 8.63 -0.77 -7.34
N ILE A 315 9.52 -0.20 -8.15
CA ILE A 315 10.87 0.18 -7.74
C ILE A 315 11.00 1.69 -7.89
N ALA A 316 10.86 2.39 -6.77
CA ALA A 316 10.99 3.84 -6.68
C ALA A 316 11.99 4.19 -5.57
N LEU A 317 13.28 4.20 -5.94
CA LEU A 317 14.39 4.30 -4.98
C LEU A 317 14.35 5.60 -4.19
N GLU A 318 14.26 6.74 -4.90
CA GLU A 318 14.26 8.09 -4.32
C GLU A 318 12.88 8.80 -4.43
N ASN A 319 11.90 8.15 -5.06
CA ASN A 319 10.59 8.71 -5.36
C ASN A 319 9.46 7.93 -4.67
N GLN A 320 8.23 8.46 -4.73
CA GLN A 320 7.04 7.73 -4.29
C GLN A 320 6.56 6.82 -5.41
N ALA A 321 6.20 5.57 -5.10
CA ALA A 321 5.61 4.67 -6.08
C ALA A 321 4.16 5.05 -6.39
N LEU A 322 3.37 5.37 -5.36
CA LEU A 322 1.93 5.57 -5.48
C LEU A 322 1.41 6.71 -4.61
N SER A 323 0.56 7.55 -5.19
CA SER A 323 -0.26 8.54 -4.48
C SER A 323 -1.74 8.34 -4.82
N VAL A 324 -2.60 8.24 -3.81
CA VAL A 324 -4.06 8.11 -3.97
C VAL A 324 -4.76 9.22 -3.19
N GLN A 325 -5.54 10.05 -3.88
CA GLN A 325 -6.29 11.15 -3.28
C GLN A 325 -7.78 10.98 -3.54
N SER A 326 -8.59 10.95 -2.48
CA SER A 326 -10.05 10.79 -2.54
C SER A 326 -10.46 9.52 -3.31
N GLY A 327 -10.82 8.43 -2.64
CA GLY A 327 -11.16 7.18 -3.32
C GLY A 327 -10.92 5.96 -2.44
N SER A 328 -10.53 4.84 -3.06
CA SER A 328 -10.19 3.61 -2.35
C SER A 328 -8.91 2.99 -2.90
N LEU A 329 -8.18 2.31 -2.01
CA LEU A 329 -6.98 1.57 -2.35
C LEU A 329 -7.08 0.17 -1.75
N THR A 330 -7.09 -0.85 -2.60
CA THR A 330 -6.98 -2.25 -2.20
C THR A 330 -5.67 -2.82 -2.69
N ILE A 331 -4.84 -3.33 -1.76
CA ILE A 331 -3.59 -4.01 -2.09
C ILE A 331 -3.73 -5.48 -1.71
N THR A 332 -3.92 -6.31 -2.71
CA THR A 332 -3.98 -7.78 -2.61
C THR A 332 -2.56 -8.35 -2.61
N LYS A 333 -1.75 -7.97 -3.61
CA LYS A 333 -0.32 -8.33 -3.73
C LYS A 333 0.47 -7.16 -4.31
N GLY A 334 1.74 -7.06 -3.97
CA GLY A 334 2.65 -6.11 -4.59
C GLY A 334 3.99 -6.09 -3.87
N ILE A 335 5.07 -5.77 -4.58
CA ILE A 335 6.39 -5.54 -4.00
C ILE A 335 6.73 -4.07 -4.21
N PHE A 336 6.88 -3.33 -3.12
CA PHE A 336 7.26 -1.92 -3.12
C PHE A 336 8.70 -1.81 -2.61
N THR A 337 9.62 -1.40 -3.47
CA THR A 337 11.05 -1.27 -3.16
C THR A 337 11.46 0.18 -3.26
N GLY A 338 12.10 0.69 -2.19
CA GLY A 338 12.60 2.06 -2.14
C GLY A 338 13.65 2.25 -1.06
N GLU A 339 14.42 3.34 -1.15
CA GLU A 339 15.55 3.62 -0.26
C GLU A 339 15.32 4.90 0.57
N SER A 340 14.30 5.70 0.22
CA SER A 340 13.99 6.94 0.93
C SER A 340 13.53 6.68 2.38
N THR A 341 14.12 7.43 3.31
CA THR A 341 13.73 7.48 4.73
C THR A 341 12.79 8.64 5.03
N SER A 342 12.64 9.60 4.12
CA SER A 342 11.85 10.82 4.29
C SER A 342 10.55 10.82 3.49
N LEU A 343 10.49 10.04 2.39
CA LEU A 343 9.32 9.92 1.54
C LEU A 343 8.75 8.50 1.60
N PRO A 344 7.44 8.35 1.85
CA PRO A 344 6.80 7.04 1.84
C PRO A 344 6.69 6.50 0.41
N GLN A 345 6.76 5.18 0.24
CA GLN A 345 6.45 4.55 -1.05
C GLN A 345 4.99 4.76 -1.48
N ILE A 346 4.07 4.81 -0.52
CA ILE A 346 2.65 5.07 -0.74
C ILE A 346 2.18 6.25 0.11
N THR A 347 1.61 7.27 -0.53
CA THR A 347 0.89 8.35 0.16
C THR A 347 -0.60 8.27 -0.14
N THR A 348 -1.44 8.50 0.85
CA THR A 348 -2.89 8.60 0.64
C THR A 348 -3.50 9.82 1.32
N LEU A 349 -4.58 10.35 0.77
CA LEU A 349 -5.34 11.46 1.34
C LEU A 349 -6.85 11.24 1.16
N ARG A 350 -7.58 11.07 2.27
CA ARG A 350 -9.04 10.80 2.29
C ARG A 350 -9.38 9.52 1.52
N VAL A 351 -8.69 8.44 1.86
CA VAL A 351 -8.80 7.15 1.17
C VAL A 351 -9.18 6.05 2.16
N GLN A 352 -10.03 5.13 1.74
CA GLN A 352 -10.21 3.85 2.41
C GLN A 352 -9.20 2.85 1.88
N ILE A 353 -8.29 2.40 2.74
CA ILE A 353 -7.20 1.49 2.39
C ILE A 353 -7.48 0.13 3.01
N VAL A 354 -7.43 -0.91 2.18
CA VAL A 354 -7.43 -2.30 2.63
C VAL A 354 -6.17 -2.97 2.12
N VAL A 355 -5.40 -3.55 3.03
CA VAL A 355 -4.15 -4.22 2.74
C VAL A 355 -4.21 -5.67 3.18
N GLY A 356 -3.73 -6.54 2.28
CA GLY A 356 -3.59 -7.97 2.49
C GLY A 356 -4.95 -8.65 2.54
N ILE A 357 -5.59 -8.83 1.38
CA ILE A 357 -6.80 -9.66 1.23
C ILE A 357 -6.37 -11.00 0.63
N ASN A 358 -6.33 -12.05 1.43
CA ASN A 358 -5.89 -13.43 1.13
C ASN A 358 -4.40 -13.58 0.78
N PHE A 359 -3.65 -12.49 0.65
CA PHE A 359 -2.27 -12.50 0.16
C PHE A 359 -1.45 -11.35 0.75
N ASN A 360 -0.12 -11.42 0.57
CA ASN A 360 0.83 -10.67 1.39
C ASN A 360 1.61 -9.66 0.51
N PRO A 361 1.35 -8.35 0.65
CA PRO A 361 2.19 -7.33 0.02
C PRO A 361 3.50 -7.14 0.78
N THR A 362 4.57 -6.89 0.04
CA THR A 362 5.93 -6.71 0.54
C THR A 362 6.35 -5.25 0.40
N PHE A 363 6.85 -4.67 1.48
CA PHE A 363 7.53 -3.37 1.44
C PHE A 363 8.98 -3.58 1.81
N ASN A 364 9.86 -3.38 0.83
CA ASN A 364 11.31 -3.39 0.99
C ASN A 364 11.78 -1.93 0.97
N CYS A 365 11.39 -1.17 1.99
CA CYS A 365 11.72 0.24 2.11
C CYS A 365 11.67 0.71 3.57
N PRO A 366 12.45 1.74 3.94
CA PRO A 366 12.40 2.31 5.29
C PRO A 366 11.07 2.99 5.62
N TYR A 367 10.40 3.58 4.62
CA TYR A 367 9.13 4.29 4.79
C TYR A 367 8.10 3.79 3.77
N GLY A 368 7.16 2.96 4.23
CA GLY A 368 6.24 2.24 3.33
C GLY A 368 4.98 3.03 3.01
N LEU A 369 4.30 3.55 4.04
CA LEU A 369 2.95 4.08 3.91
C LEU A 369 2.72 5.32 4.78
N ASN A 370 2.11 6.34 4.20
CA ASN A 370 1.62 7.53 4.89
C ASN A 370 0.14 7.77 4.59
N VAL A 371 -0.72 7.67 5.61
CA VAL A 371 -2.17 7.88 5.53
C VAL A 371 -2.53 9.24 6.08
N ARG A 372 -2.78 10.23 5.22
CA ARG A 372 -3.02 11.60 5.68
C ARG A 372 -4.41 11.85 6.26
N SER A 373 -5.40 11.06 5.84
CA SER A 373 -6.79 11.07 6.32
C SER A 373 -7.52 9.86 5.70
N GLY A 374 -8.50 9.29 6.40
CA GLY A 374 -9.27 8.13 5.93
C GLY A 374 -9.11 6.92 6.85
N SER A 375 -9.03 5.72 6.29
CA SER A 375 -8.89 4.49 7.07
C SER A 375 -7.84 3.54 6.50
N LEU A 376 -7.16 2.82 7.38
CA LEU A 376 -6.24 1.73 7.04
C LEU A 376 -6.72 0.45 7.72
N THR A 377 -7.06 -0.57 6.93
CA THR A 377 -7.35 -1.91 7.43
C THR A 377 -6.29 -2.88 6.93
N ILE A 378 -5.61 -3.56 7.85
CA ILE A 378 -4.64 -4.63 7.56
C ILE A 378 -5.29 -5.96 7.95
N ARG A 379 -5.56 -6.83 6.98
CA ARG A 379 -6.27 -8.10 7.23
C ARG A 379 -5.32 -9.30 7.34
N ASP A 380 -4.46 -9.51 6.35
CA ASP A 380 -3.57 -10.67 6.31
C ASP A 380 -2.09 -10.28 6.47
N GLU A 381 -1.13 -11.16 6.14
CA GLU A 381 0.28 -10.87 6.40
C GLU A 381 0.74 -9.60 5.69
N PHE A 382 1.61 -8.86 6.37
CA PHE A 382 2.02 -7.52 5.95
C PHE A 382 3.49 -7.34 6.35
N PHE A 383 4.35 -6.89 5.43
CA PHE A 383 5.81 -6.80 5.58
C PHE A 383 6.61 -8.12 5.72
N PRO A 384 6.52 -9.05 4.76
CA PRO A 384 7.52 -10.12 4.66
C PRO A 384 8.90 -9.64 4.16
N GLY A 385 9.14 -8.32 4.06
CA GLY A 385 10.37 -7.73 3.56
C GLY A 385 11.56 -7.93 4.50
N ASN A 386 12.77 -7.80 3.99
CA ASN A 386 14.01 -7.91 4.79
C ASN A 386 14.46 -6.59 5.43
N GLN A 387 13.83 -5.47 5.03
CA GLN A 387 14.05 -4.16 5.63
C GLN A 387 12.96 -3.86 6.63
N THR A 388 13.29 -3.00 7.58
CA THR A 388 12.35 -2.54 8.57
C THR A 388 11.63 -1.30 8.07
N THR A 389 10.32 -1.25 8.30
CA THR A 389 9.48 -0.26 7.64
C THR A 389 8.68 0.55 8.63
N LYS A 390 8.61 1.86 8.38
CA LYS A 390 7.76 2.81 9.07
C LYS A 390 6.43 3.00 8.35
N ILE A 391 5.36 3.12 9.13
CA ILE A 391 4.03 3.59 8.71
C ILE A 391 3.65 4.80 9.54
N THR A 392 3.05 5.79 8.89
CA THR A 392 2.43 6.91 9.59
C THR A 392 0.99 7.07 9.17
N THR A 393 0.15 7.46 10.11
CA THR A 393 -1.15 8.06 9.82
C THR A 393 -1.18 9.45 10.43
N ASN A 394 -1.75 10.42 9.72
CA ASN A 394 -1.95 11.77 10.26
C ASN A 394 -3.32 11.86 10.95
N GLN A 395 -3.80 13.08 11.14
CA GLN A 395 -5.01 13.40 11.90
C GLN A 395 -6.25 12.66 11.37
N ASP A 396 -7.12 12.27 12.29
CA ASP A 396 -8.44 11.70 12.02
C ASP A 396 -8.43 10.39 11.21
N ALA A 397 -7.36 9.59 11.32
CA ALA A 397 -7.28 8.29 10.67
C ALA A 397 -7.80 7.16 11.58
N THR A 398 -8.57 6.23 11.01
CA THR A 398 -8.91 4.96 11.67
C THR A 398 -8.00 3.84 11.17
N VAL A 399 -7.23 3.23 12.06
CA VAL A 399 -6.39 2.07 11.77
C VAL A 399 -6.99 0.84 12.43
N THR A 400 -7.17 -0.23 11.66
CA THR A 400 -7.62 -1.53 12.15
C THR A 400 -6.65 -2.62 11.69
N ILE A 401 -6.14 -3.39 12.64
CA ILE A 401 -5.23 -4.52 12.41
C ILE A 401 -5.92 -5.80 12.82
N GLY A 402 -6.04 -6.71 11.86
CA GLY A 402 -6.76 -7.97 11.98
C GLY A 402 -8.27 -7.81 12.04
N ALA A 403 -8.95 -8.91 12.35
CA ALA A 403 -10.39 -8.96 12.56
C ALA A 403 -10.72 -9.74 13.83
N GLU A 404 -11.95 -9.59 14.33
CA GLU A 404 -12.42 -10.36 15.50
C GLU A 404 -12.35 -11.88 15.21
N SER A 405 -12.64 -12.31 13.98
CA SER A 405 -12.51 -13.70 13.55
C SER A 405 -11.87 -13.83 12.16
N GLY A 406 -11.13 -14.92 11.95
CA GLY A 406 -10.50 -15.26 10.67
C GLY A 406 -9.15 -14.58 10.44
N SER A 407 -9.15 -13.28 10.19
CA SER A 407 -7.95 -12.55 9.75
C SER A 407 -7.01 -12.23 10.94
N GLN A 408 -5.81 -12.82 10.91
CA GLN A 408 -4.78 -12.73 11.96
C GLN A 408 -3.45 -12.35 11.30
N PRO A 409 -3.22 -11.06 11.03
CA PRO A 409 -2.08 -10.62 10.25
C PRO A 409 -0.77 -10.90 10.98
N SER A 410 0.24 -11.36 10.25
CA SER A 410 1.63 -11.37 10.72
C SER A 410 2.33 -10.13 10.18
N ILE A 411 2.69 -9.20 11.08
CA ILE A 411 3.42 -7.97 10.80
C ILE A 411 4.83 -8.13 11.37
N THR A 412 5.80 -8.38 10.49
CA THR A 412 7.21 -8.51 10.86
C THR A 412 8.02 -7.30 10.42
N ASN A 413 9.17 -7.05 11.06
CA ASN A 413 10.08 -5.96 10.67
C ASN A 413 9.40 -4.57 10.70
N LEU A 414 8.44 -4.37 11.60
CA LEU A 414 7.85 -3.06 11.81
C LEU A 414 8.85 -2.20 12.59
N GLN A 415 9.33 -1.13 11.97
CA GLN A 415 10.14 -0.15 12.68
C GLN A 415 9.25 0.66 13.62
N GLN A 416 8.24 1.32 13.05
CA GLN A 416 7.30 2.17 13.77
C GLN A 416 5.94 2.21 13.06
N LEU A 417 4.86 2.14 13.84
CA LEU A 417 3.51 2.55 13.46
C LEU A 417 3.13 3.79 14.25
N ILE A 418 3.09 4.94 13.57
CA ILE A 418 2.76 6.23 14.20
C ILE A 418 1.34 6.61 13.84
N ILE A 419 0.48 6.76 14.85
CA ILE A 419 -0.90 7.23 14.70
C ILE A 419 -1.01 8.68 15.18
N GLY A 420 -1.39 9.57 14.25
CA GLY A 420 -1.58 10.99 14.52
C GLY A 420 -2.78 11.30 15.42
N ARG A 421 -2.95 12.59 15.72
CA ARG A 421 -3.98 13.09 16.65
C ARG A 421 -5.41 12.78 16.22
N LEU A 422 -6.28 12.57 17.21
CA LEU A 422 -7.72 12.34 17.03
C LEU A 422 -8.04 11.08 16.20
N GLY A 423 -7.10 10.13 16.13
CA GLY A 423 -7.27 8.86 15.44
C GLY A 423 -7.98 7.79 16.27
N ILE A 424 -8.22 6.65 15.64
CA ILE A 424 -8.66 5.41 16.28
C ILE A 424 -7.68 4.31 15.88
N LEU A 425 -7.18 3.54 16.84
CA LEU A 425 -6.36 2.35 16.61
C LEU A 425 -7.05 1.14 17.22
N ASN A 426 -7.46 0.20 16.37
CA ASN A 426 -8.02 -1.08 16.78
C ASN A 426 -7.07 -2.21 16.39
N ILE A 427 -6.53 -2.94 17.36
CA ILE A 427 -5.70 -4.12 17.13
C ILE A 427 -6.49 -5.33 17.60
N LEU A 428 -7.25 -5.93 16.69
CA LEU A 428 -8.21 -6.99 17.01
C LEU A 428 -7.55 -8.37 17.07
N GLY A 429 -6.44 -8.55 16.34
CA GLY A 429 -5.69 -9.79 16.24
C GLY A 429 -4.36 -9.65 15.51
N GLY A 430 -3.68 -10.78 15.32
CA GLY A 430 -2.41 -10.87 14.62
C GLY A 430 -1.18 -10.85 15.53
N SER A 431 -0.01 -10.99 14.91
CA SER A 431 1.30 -10.90 15.56
C SER A 431 2.09 -9.72 15.02
N LEU A 432 2.55 -8.84 15.89
CA LEU A 432 3.36 -7.68 15.57
C LEU A 432 4.76 -7.86 16.17
N THR A 433 5.78 -7.95 15.32
CA THR A 433 7.18 -8.06 15.74
C THR A 433 7.93 -6.81 15.30
N GLY A 434 8.35 -6.04 16.30
CA GLY A 434 9.10 -4.80 16.11
C GLY A 434 10.61 -5.03 16.09
N GLU A 435 11.35 -4.03 15.64
CA GLU A 435 12.81 -4.01 15.79
C GLU A 435 13.22 -4.01 17.27
N SER A 436 14.43 -4.52 17.54
CA SER A 436 15.08 -4.39 18.84
C SER A 436 15.69 -2.99 19.03
N SER A 437 14.92 -1.94 18.78
CA SER A 437 15.33 -0.54 18.98
C SER A 437 14.82 -0.01 20.32
N SER A 438 15.35 1.14 20.77
CA SER A 438 14.86 1.82 21.96
C SER A 438 13.54 2.56 21.74
N ASP A 439 13.07 2.68 20.51
CA ASP A 439 11.86 3.41 20.18
C ASP A 439 10.63 2.50 20.28
N PRO A 440 9.47 3.01 20.72
CA PRO A 440 8.24 2.22 20.72
C PRO A 440 7.85 1.79 19.30
N MET A 441 7.49 0.52 19.13
CA MET A 441 6.98 -0.02 17.88
C MET A 441 5.68 0.70 17.45
N ILE A 442 4.83 1.08 18.38
CA ILE A 442 3.58 1.80 18.13
C ILE A 442 3.59 3.10 18.95
N ILE A 443 3.36 4.22 18.29
CA ILE A 443 3.27 5.54 18.91
C ILE A 443 1.94 6.15 18.54
N THR A 444 1.17 6.61 19.52
CA THR A 444 -0.12 7.26 19.28
C THR A 444 -0.23 8.55 20.08
N THR A 445 -0.87 9.57 19.50
CA THR A 445 -1.17 10.83 20.21
C THR A 445 -2.66 11.14 20.11
N ASP A 446 -3.32 11.55 21.19
CA ASP A 446 -4.76 11.89 21.25
C ASP A 446 -5.65 10.86 20.54
N THR A 447 -5.34 9.57 20.71
CA THR A 447 -5.94 8.46 19.95
C THR A 447 -6.70 7.55 20.89
N ALA A 448 -7.85 7.03 20.44
CA ALA A 448 -8.52 5.93 21.12
C ALA A 448 -7.92 4.60 20.68
N VAL A 449 -7.27 3.89 21.61
CA VAL A 449 -6.59 2.62 21.36
C VAL A 449 -7.35 1.46 21.99
N THR A 450 -7.72 0.47 21.18
CA THR A 450 -8.34 -0.78 21.62
C THR A 450 -7.48 -1.97 21.19
N ILE A 451 -7.13 -2.85 22.13
CA ILE A 451 -6.33 -4.05 21.87
C ILE A 451 -7.08 -5.31 22.31
N GLY A 452 -7.15 -6.26 21.39
CA GLY A 452 -7.84 -7.53 21.55
C GLY A 452 -9.33 -7.46 21.24
N SER A 453 -9.94 -8.64 21.13
CA SER A 453 -11.39 -8.81 20.95
C SER A 453 -11.90 -10.00 21.78
N SER A 454 -13.20 -10.26 21.72
CA SER A 454 -13.81 -11.41 22.40
C SER A 454 -13.26 -12.75 21.89
N THR A 455 -12.85 -12.83 20.63
CA THR A 455 -12.47 -14.08 19.95
C THR A 455 -11.01 -14.15 19.50
N SER A 456 -10.25 -13.06 19.59
CA SER A 456 -8.86 -13.00 19.12
C SER A 456 -7.91 -12.30 20.11
N THR A 457 -6.69 -12.82 20.20
CA THR A 457 -5.62 -12.35 21.10
C THR A 457 -4.41 -11.91 20.27
N PRO A 458 -4.17 -10.59 20.10
CA PRO A 458 -2.98 -10.11 19.41
C PRO A 458 -1.72 -10.38 20.23
N SER A 459 -0.58 -10.60 19.55
CA SER A 459 0.73 -10.74 20.19
C SER A 459 1.70 -9.67 19.72
N PHE A 460 2.54 -9.21 20.64
CA PHE A 460 3.53 -8.17 20.42
C PHE A 460 4.90 -8.66 20.89
N SER A 461 5.92 -8.49 20.06
CA SER A 461 7.30 -8.82 20.41
C SER A 461 8.21 -7.65 20.06
N SER A 462 8.74 -6.95 21.08
CA SER A 462 9.56 -5.73 20.92
C SER A 462 10.26 -5.35 22.22
N GLN A 463 11.25 -4.46 22.18
CA GLN A 463 11.78 -3.86 23.42
C GLN A 463 10.79 -2.88 24.06
N GLN A 464 10.05 -2.14 23.24
CA GLN A 464 8.94 -1.28 23.64
C GLN A 464 7.81 -1.44 22.62
N THR A 465 6.63 -1.85 23.06
CA THR A 465 5.51 -2.11 22.16
C THR A 465 4.75 -0.84 21.85
N LEU A 466 4.35 -0.10 22.88
CA LEU A 466 3.33 0.94 22.74
C LEU A 466 3.65 2.17 23.58
N ASN A 467 3.50 3.35 22.97
CA ASN A 467 3.52 4.63 23.65
C ASN A 467 2.26 5.44 23.31
N VAL A 468 1.42 5.71 24.30
CA VAL A 468 0.14 6.43 24.14
C VAL A 468 0.18 7.76 24.90
N ILE A 469 0.06 8.87 24.16
CA ILE A 469 0.10 10.23 24.70
C ILE A 469 -1.27 10.88 24.49
N GLY A 470 -2.06 11.08 25.54
CA GLY A 470 -3.44 11.57 25.42
C GLY A 470 -4.40 10.54 24.77
N GLY A 471 -5.71 10.79 24.85
CA GLY A 471 -6.74 9.85 24.39
C GLY A 471 -7.11 8.77 25.42
N SER A 472 -7.25 7.51 24.99
CA SER A 472 -7.62 6.39 25.86
C SER A 472 -6.97 5.08 25.43
N LEU A 473 -6.74 4.17 26.39
CA LEU A 473 -6.21 2.83 26.14
C LEU A 473 -7.08 1.78 26.82
N THR A 474 -7.66 0.90 26.01
CA THR A 474 -8.41 -0.28 26.47
C THR A 474 -7.72 -1.54 25.98
N ILE A 475 -7.29 -2.40 26.90
CA ILE A 475 -6.70 -3.69 26.57
C ILE A 475 -7.63 -4.78 27.10
N THR A 476 -8.28 -5.47 26.17
CA THR A 476 -9.14 -6.62 26.46
C THR A 476 -8.34 -7.91 26.38
N LYS A 477 -7.54 -8.12 25.33
CA LYS A 477 -6.63 -9.28 25.19
C LYS A 477 -5.32 -8.84 24.55
N GLY A 478 -4.23 -9.50 24.90
CA GLY A 478 -2.94 -9.29 24.25
C GLY A 478 -1.83 -10.11 24.91
N ILE A 479 -0.79 -10.46 24.16
CA ILE A 479 0.42 -11.09 24.69
C ILE A 479 1.59 -10.15 24.39
N PHE A 480 2.22 -9.60 25.43
CA PHE A 480 3.35 -8.69 25.31
C PHE A 480 4.63 -9.41 25.69
N ILE A 481 5.58 -9.49 24.75
CA ILE A 481 6.85 -10.20 24.91
C ILE A 481 7.98 -9.19 24.79
N GLY A 482 8.76 -9.08 25.86
CA GLY A 482 9.86 -8.12 25.95
C GLY A 482 10.98 -8.62 26.85
N THR A 483 12.19 -8.12 26.60
CA THR A 483 13.40 -8.53 27.34
C THR A 483 14.04 -7.37 28.11
N SER A 484 13.57 -6.13 27.90
CA SER A 484 14.12 -4.96 28.58
C SER A 484 13.68 -4.87 30.03
N ASN A 485 14.62 -4.54 30.92
CA ASN A 485 14.38 -4.25 32.33
C ASN A 485 14.40 -2.74 32.64
N THR A 486 14.81 -1.91 31.68
CA THR A 486 14.87 -0.44 31.83
C THR A 486 13.77 0.27 31.05
N LEU A 487 13.25 -0.36 29.99
CA LEU A 487 12.21 0.19 29.13
C LEU A 487 10.91 -0.59 29.32
N PRO A 488 9.77 0.07 29.59
CA PRO A 488 8.48 -0.60 29.74
C PRO A 488 7.96 -1.06 28.37
N GLN A 489 7.21 -2.16 28.34
CA GLN A 489 6.50 -2.59 27.13
C GLN A 489 5.44 -1.56 26.69
N ILE A 490 4.77 -0.94 27.66
CA ILE A 490 3.77 0.09 27.40
C ILE A 490 4.08 1.33 28.23
N THR A 491 4.23 2.47 27.55
CA THR A 491 4.28 3.80 28.17
C THR A 491 2.98 4.53 27.89
N THR A 492 2.47 5.23 28.89
CA THR A 492 1.26 6.03 28.76
C THR A 492 1.43 7.35 29.51
N SER A 493 0.88 8.43 28.93
CA SER A 493 0.87 9.74 29.58
C SER A 493 -0.45 10.45 29.33
N GLU A 494 -1.03 11.02 30.38
CA GLU A 494 -2.25 11.82 30.34
C GLU A 494 -3.48 11.05 29.80
N ILE A 495 -3.60 9.76 30.11
CA ILE A 495 -4.75 8.93 29.69
C ILE A 495 -5.35 8.10 30.81
N GLN A 496 -6.64 7.80 30.68
CA GLN A 496 -7.28 6.74 31.44
C GLN A 496 -6.98 5.37 30.80
N ILE A 497 -6.49 4.44 31.63
CA ILE A 497 -6.25 3.06 31.23
C ILE A 497 -7.27 2.16 31.91
N THR A 498 -8.03 1.41 31.10
CA THR A 498 -8.89 0.33 31.60
C THR A 498 -8.26 -1.00 31.22
N TYR A 499 -7.84 -1.77 32.24
CA TYR A 499 -7.18 -3.05 32.07
C TYR A 499 -8.06 -4.19 32.60
N GLY A 500 -8.33 -5.19 31.77
CA GLY A 500 -8.81 -6.49 32.24
C GLY A 500 -10.28 -6.54 32.69
N ALA A 501 -11.17 -5.75 32.08
CA ALA A 501 -12.58 -5.71 32.48
C ALA A 501 -13.36 -7.03 32.20
N ASN A 502 -12.81 -7.97 31.41
CA ASN A 502 -13.44 -9.27 31.08
C ASN A 502 -12.44 -10.38 30.62
N PHE A 503 -11.19 -10.04 30.30
CA PHE A 503 -10.17 -10.95 29.76
C PHE A 503 -8.76 -10.43 30.10
N ASN A 504 -7.77 -11.32 30.11
CA ASN A 504 -6.49 -11.05 30.80
C ASN A 504 -5.33 -10.98 29.81
N PRO A 505 -4.80 -9.77 29.52
CA PRO A 505 -3.60 -9.66 28.70
C PRO A 505 -2.37 -10.13 29.47
N THR A 506 -1.49 -10.83 28.77
CA THR A 506 -0.31 -11.51 29.33
C THR A 506 0.95 -10.66 29.12
N PHE A 507 1.76 -10.49 30.16
CA PHE A 507 3.07 -9.82 30.05
C PHE A 507 4.21 -10.78 30.34
N ASN A 508 4.90 -11.16 29.28
CA ASN A 508 6.13 -11.93 29.34
C ASN A 508 7.31 -10.95 29.19
N CYS A 509 7.46 -10.04 30.15
CA CYS A 509 8.52 -9.03 30.15
C CYS A 509 8.92 -8.59 31.57
N PRO A 510 10.19 -8.19 31.81
CA PRO A 510 10.63 -7.68 33.11
C PRO A 510 9.99 -6.34 33.50
N PHE A 511 9.61 -5.50 32.53
CA PHE A 511 9.00 -4.19 32.77
C PHE A 511 7.77 -4.00 31.88
N ALA A 512 6.58 -4.16 32.46
CA ALA A 512 5.32 -4.14 31.72
C ALA A 512 4.85 -2.72 31.40
N LEU A 513 4.66 -1.89 32.43
CA LEU A 513 3.93 -0.62 32.31
C LEU A 513 4.65 0.55 32.96
N SER A 514 4.66 1.70 32.29
CA SER A 514 4.94 3.01 32.86
C SER A 514 3.77 3.97 32.60
N VAL A 515 3.12 4.45 33.66
CA VAL A 515 1.93 5.30 33.58
C VAL A 515 2.19 6.66 34.20
N ILE A 516 1.84 7.74 33.51
CA ILE A 516 2.02 9.12 34.00
C ILE A 516 0.70 9.88 33.90
N GLY A 517 0.22 10.44 35.01
CA GLY A 517 -1.01 11.21 35.09
C GLY A 517 -2.29 10.38 35.29
N GLN A 518 -3.44 10.91 34.88
CA GLN A 518 -4.82 10.41 35.06
C GLN A 518 -5.04 9.15 35.94
N SER A 519 -5.27 7.97 35.36
CA SER A 519 -5.66 6.78 36.13
C SER A 519 -5.30 5.43 35.49
N LEU A 520 -5.04 4.44 36.34
CA LEU A 520 -4.82 3.03 36.00
C LEU A 520 -5.80 2.17 36.81
N THR A 521 -6.74 1.50 36.14
CA THR A 521 -7.63 0.52 36.78
C THR A 521 -7.25 -0.88 36.36
N ILE A 522 -6.96 -1.75 37.33
CA ILE A 522 -6.60 -3.16 37.13
C ILE A 522 -7.75 -4.03 37.65
N GLY A 523 -8.37 -4.78 36.75
CA GLY A 523 -9.52 -5.67 37.02
C GLY A 523 -9.16 -7.02 37.66
N ASP A 524 -9.90 -8.06 37.26
CA ASP A 524 -10.11 -9.29 38.04
C ASP A 524 -8.97 -10.32 37.99
N GLU A 525 -8.08 -10.29 36.99
CA GLU A 525 -6.82 -11.05 37.02
C GLU A 525 -5.61 -10.12 36.76
N PHE A 526 -4.57 -10.31 37.56
CA PHE A 526 -3.45 -9.39 37.67
C PHE A 526 -2.22 -9.93 36.92
N PHE A 527 -1.97 -9.41 35.71
CA PHE A 527 -0.75 -9.62 34.91
C PHE A 527 -0.28 -11.09 34.83
N PRO A 528 -1.06 -12.00 34.21
CA PRO A 528 -0.56 -13.34 33.93
C PRO A 528 0.69 -13.25 33.05
N GLY A 529 1.69 -14.07 33.34
CA GLY A 529 2.97 -14.05 32.64
C GLY A 529 3.80 -15.27 33.02
N ASN A 530 4.89 -15.51 32.30
CA ASN A 530 5.84 -16.58 32.62
C ASN A 530 7.07 -16.09 33.42
N GLN A 531 7.09 -14.82 33.81
CA GLN A 531 8.17 -14.22 34.59
C GLN A 531 7.68 -13.03 35.43
N PRO A 532 8.37 -12.69 36.54
CA PRO A 532 8.08 -11.50 37.32
C PRO A 532 8.20 -10.20 36.51
N THR A 533 7.30 -9.25 36.75
CA THR A 533 7.25 -7.97 36.02
C THR A 533 7.13 -6.74 36.91
N LYS A 534 7.60 -5.61 36.39
CA LYS A 534 7.55 -4.30 37.05
C LYS A 534 6.48 -3.39 36.48
N ILE A 535 5.86 -2.59 37.34
CA ILE A 535 4.96 -1.49 37.00
C ILE A 535 5.45 -0.22 37.70
N LYS A 536 5.49 0.89 36.97
CA LYS A 536 5.76 2.22 37.53
C LYS A 536 4.62 3.18 37.22
N THR A 537 4.21 3.97 38.20
CA THR A 537 3.24 5.05 38.00
C THR A 537 3.71 6.38 38.60
N SER A 538 3.34 7.50 38.00
CA SER A 538 3.66 8.84 38.50
C SER A 538 2.48 9.81 38.37
N GLY A 539 2.05 10.41 39.48
CA GLY A 539 0.89 11.32 39.52
C GLY A 539 -0.41 10.65 39.07
N THR A 540 -0.55 9.33 39.34
CA THR A 540 -1.63 8.48 38.82
C THR A 540 -2.55 8.01 39.93
N THR A 541 -3.85 7.95 39.64
CA THR A 541 -4.81 7.24 40.50
C THR A 541 -4.86 5.77 40.10
N VAL A 542 -4.34 4.89 40.95
CA VAL A 542 -4.28 3.44 40.72
C VAL A 542 -5.37 2.75 41.53
N THR A 543 -6.21 1.95 40.88
CA THR A 543 -7.22 1.10 41.53
C THR A 543 -6.98 -0.36 41.15
N ILE A 544 -6.87 -1.24 42.13
CA ILE A 544 -6.66 -2.69 41.94
C ILE A 544 -7.85 -3.44 42.53
N GLY A 545 -8.46 -4.30 41.71
CA GLY A 545 -9.58 -5.15 42.10
C GLY A 545 -10.93 -4.44 42.18
N SER A 546 -12.00 -5.22 42.16
CA SER A 546 -13.39 -4.76 42.23
C SER A 546 -13.92 -4.68 43.68
N THR A 547 -14.99 -3.89 43.87
CA THR A 547 -15.69 -3.70 45.16
C THR A 547 -17.02 -4.47 45.28
N GLY A 548 -17.40 -5.24 44.25
CA GLY A 548 -18.68 -5.96 44.17
C GLY A 548 -18.71 -7.30 44.93
N ASP A 549 -19.91 -7.88 45.12
CA ASP A 549 -20.13 -9.09 45.93
C ASP A 549 -19.62 -10.39 45.27
N GLU A 550 -19.42 -10.41 43.95
CA GLU A 550 -18.78 -11.52 43.21
C GLU A 550 -17.27 -11.23 43.03
N VAL A 551 -16.52 -11.17 44.14
CA VAL A 551 -15.08 -10.88 44.11
C VAL A 551 -14.31 -12.06 43.49
N THR A 552 -14.08 -12.03 42.18
CA THR A 552 -12.89 -12.67 41.61
C THR A 552 -11.68 -11.97 42.22
N THR A 553 -10.89 -12.72 42.97
CA THR A 553 -9.72 -12.16 43.68
C THR A 553 -8.55 -12.15 42.71
N PRO A 554 -8.03 -10.98 42.29
CA PRO A 554 -6.87 -10.95 41.39
C PRO A 554 -5.68 -11.62 42.07
N THR A 555 -5.26 -12.79 41.61
CA THR A 555 -4.08 -13.48 42.13
C THR A 555 -2.84 -13.10 41.33
N THR A 556 -1.75 -12.76 42.01
CA THR A 556 -0.45 -12.51 41.39
C THR A 556 0.71 -13.16 42.16
N ASP A 557 1.40 -14.02 41.45
CA ASP A 557 2.73 -14.59 41.73
C ASP A 557 3.81 -14.03 40.79
N HIS A 558 3.43 -13.12 39.89
CA HIS A 558 4.27 -12.61 38.80
C HIS A 558 4.52 -11.09 38.86
N ILE A 559 4.16 -10.39 39.93
CA ILE A 559 4.62 -9.01 40.14
C ILE A 559 5.94 -8.97 40.90
N GLU A 560 6.97 -8.44 40.25
CA GLU A 560 8.23 -8.13 40.90
C GLU A 560 8.09 -6.86 41.72
N GLN A 561 7.50 -5.80 41.15
CA GLN A 561 7.44 -4.51 41.84
C GLN A 561 6.34 -3.60 41.27
N LEU A 562 5.58 -2.99 42.16
CA LEU A 562 4.69 -1.87 41.88
C LEU A 562 5.25 -0.61 42.52
N GLU A 563 5.78 0.31 41.71
CA GLU A 563 6.30 1.60 42.17
C GLU A 563 5.31 2.73 41.85
N LEU A 564 4.96 3.55 42.84
CA LEU A 564 4.15 4.75 42.65
C LEU A 564 4.87 5.98 43.20
N SER A 565 4.72 7.12 42.51
CA SER A 565 5.19 8.42 42.98
C SER A 565 4.13 9.48 42.71
N GLY A 566 3.53 10.10 43.73
CA GLY A 566 2.39 10.99 43.54
C GLY A 566 1.08 10.24 43.25
N GLY A 567 -0.06 10.91 43.46
CA GLY A 567 -1.39 10.36 43.15
C GLY A 567 -1.97 9.53 44.30
N SER A 568 -2.69 8.46 43.97
CA SER A 568 -3.31 7.57 44.97
C SER A 568 -3.30 6.11 44.55
N LEU A 569 -3.29 5.20 45.52
CA LEU A 569 -3.40 3.76 45.35
C LEU A 569 -4.55 3.22 46.18
N THR A 570 -5.53 2.59 45.54
CA THR A 570 -6.61 1.84 46.21
C THR A 570 -6.52 0.38 45.83
N ILE A 571 -6.35 -0.50 46.82
CA ILE A 571 -6.36 -1.96 46.64
C ILE A 571 -7.64 -2.49 47.27
N ASN A 572 -8.66 -2.76 46.46
CA ASN A 572 -9.92 -3.31 46.95
C ASN A 572 -9.77 -4.80 47.27
N SER A 573 -9.21 -5.59 46.35
CA SER A 573 -9.07 -7.04 46.46
C SER A 573 -7.76 -7.50 45.79
N GLY A 574 -7.36 -8.75 46.05
CA GLY A 574 -6.24 -9.41 45.39
C GLY A 574 -5.31 -10.19 46.31
N THR A 575 -4.53 -11.10 45.73
CA THR A 575 -3.49 -11.88 46.40
C THR A 575 -2.13 -11.54 45.79
N PHE A 576 -1.26 -10.92 46.57
CA PHE A 576 0.08 -10.50 46.16
C PHE A 576 1.11 -11.40 46.82
N SER A 577 1.96 -12.05 46.04
CA SER A 577 3.01 -12.92 46.58
C SER A 577 4.36 -12.66 45.91
N LYS A 578 5.43 -12.64 46.71
CA LYS A 578 6.81 -12.44 46.25
C LYS A 578 7.79 -13.09 47.22
N SER A 579 8.76 -13.84 46.70
CA SER A 579 9.75 -14.57 47.53
C SER A 579 11.01 -13.77 47.86
N LEU A 580 11.30 -12.71 47.10
CA LEU A 580 12.48 -11.85 47.28
C LEU A 580 12.33 -10.88 48.46
N SER A 581 13.44 -10.26 48.85
CA SER A 581 13.52 -9.39 50.04
C SER A 581 12.85 -8.03 49.85
N ASP A 582 12.82 -7.49 48.63
CA ASP A 582 12.35 -6.13 48.39
C ASP A 582 10.82 -6.03 48.44
N HIS A 583 10.31 -4.84 48.78
CA HIS A 583 8.87 -4.59 48.86
C HIS A 583 8.15 -4.89 47.54
N ILE A 584 6.99 -5.55 47.61
CA ILE A 584 6.10 -5.73 46.45
C ILE A 584 5.63 -4.37 45.96
N ILE A 585 5.18 -3.52 46.88
CA ILE A 585 4.64 -2.20 46.60
C ILE A 585 5.52 -1.16 47.28
N SER A 586 6.00 -0.18 46.52
CA SER A 586 6.74 0.97 47.05
C SER A 586 6.11 2.26 46.54
N THR A 587 5.73 3.14 47.46
CA THR A 587 5.08 4.41 47.13
C THR A 587 5.83 5.59 47.72
N THR A 588 5.86 6.69 46.99
CA THR A 588 6.34 7.99 47.47
C THR A 588 5.30 9.07 47.24
N ASP A 589 5.03 9.94 48.21
CA ASP A 589 4.05 11.04 48.09
C ASP A 589 2.68 10.56 47.56
N THR A 590 2.19 9.43 48.09
CA THR A 590 1.00 8.73 47.56
C THR A 590 0.05 8.39 48.69
N ASP A 591 -1.24 8.64 48.49
CA ASP A 591 -2.28 8.18 49.41
C ASP A 591 -2.65 6.73 49.12
N VAL A 592 -2.44 5.84 50.10
CA VAL A 592 -2.65 4.39 49.96
C VAL A 592 -3.83 3.94 50.80
N THR A 593 -4.79 3.27 50.17
CA THR A 593 -5.94 2.61 50.82
C THR A 593 -5.95 1.12 50.50
N ILE A 594 -6.04 0.27 51.53
CA ILE A 594 -6.06 -1.19 51.39
C ILE A 594 -7.33 -1.77 52.01
N GLY A 595 -8.02 -2.59 51.22
CA GLY A 595 -9.24 -3.30 51.56
C GLY A 595 -10.49 -2.43 51.46
N SER A 596 -11.64 -3.10 51.42
CA SER A 596 -12.96 -2.47 51.40
C SER A 596 -13.88 -3.09 52.46
N SER A 597 -15.14 -2.67 52.52
CA SER A 597 -16.14 -3.33 53.37
C SER A 597 -16.47 -4.75 52.92
N THR A 598 -16.31 -5.07 51.63
CA THR A 598 -16.71 -6.35 51.03
C THR A 598 -15.53 -7.26 50.65
N SER A 599 -14.30 -6.74 50.61
CA SER A 599 -13.13 -7.46 50.10
C SER A 599 -11.88 -7.32 50.97
N THR A 600 -11.08 -8.39 51.05
CA THR A 600 -9.87 -8.49 51.87
C THR A 600 -8.65 -8.85 51.01
N PRO A 601 -7.79 -7.89 50.66
CA PRO A 601 -6.53 -8.17 49.99
C PRO A 601 -5.60 -9.03 50.87
N SER A 602 -4.76 -9.86 50.26
CA SER A 602 -3.77 -10.68 50.96
C SER A 602 -2.37 -10.47 50.37
N PHE A 603 -1.36 -10.35 51.22
CA PHE A 603 0.04 -10.15 50.86
C PHE A 603 0.87 -11.28 51.50
N SER A 604 1.71 -11.94 50.71
CA SER A 604 2.59 -13.03 51.15
C SER A 604 4.01 -12.80 50.63
N SER A 605 4.85 -12.12 51.41
CA SER A 605 6.23 -11.82 51.04
C SER A 605 7.14 -11.59 52.23
N GLN A 606 8.43 -11.32 52.02
CA GLN A 606 9.31 -10.85 53.10
C GLN A 606 9.04 -9.40 53.48
N GLN A 607 8.75 -8.56 52.47
CA GLN A 607 8.36 -7.17 52.61
C GLN A 607 7.21 -6.88 51.63
N ALA A 608 6.07 -6.42 52.13
CA ALA A 608 4.87 -6.22 51.33
C ALA A 608 4.79 -4.78 50.82
N LEU A 609 4.93 -3.80 51.72
CA LEU A 609 4.61 -2.41 51.43
C LEU A 609 5.65 -1.44 52.00
N ASN A 610 6.06 -0.46 51.20
CA ASN A 610 6.85 0.69 51.62
C ASN A 610 6.09 1.97 51.24
N VAL A 611 5.79 2.83 52.21
CA VAL A 611 5.10 4.11 51.98
C VAL A 611 5.93 5.25 52.55
N ILE A 612 6.43 6.12 51.67
CA ILE A 612 7.28 7.27 52.03
C ILE A 612 6.54 8.55 51.65
N GLU A 613 6.18 9.41 52.60
CA GLU A 613 5.40 10.63 52.33
C GLU A 613 3.98 10.32 51.74
N GLY A 614 2.94 11.05 52.15
CA GLY A 614 1.53 10.71 51.87
C GLY A 614 0.77 10.11 53.06
N SER A 615 -0.12 9.15 52.81
CA SER A 615 -0.95 8.50 53.85
C SER A 615 -1.15 7.00 53.62
N LEU A 616 -1.39 6.24 54.70
CA LEU A 616 -1.74 4.82 54.63
C LEU A 616 -2.98 4.53 55.46
N THR A 617 -4.03 4.05 54.81
CA THR A 617 -5.27 3.56 55.43
C THR A 617 -5.45 2.08 55.13
N ILE A 618 -5.55 1.25 56.17
CA ILE A 618 -5.81 -0.18 56.03
C ILE A 618 -7.15 -0.49 56.69
N THR A 619 -8.15 -0.74 55.85
CA THR A 619 -9.51 -1.15 56.26
C THR A 619 -9.57 -2.67 56.45
N LYS A 620 -9.08 -3.45 55.48
CA LYS A 620 -8.96 -4.92 55.56
C LYS A 620 -7.69 -5.37 54.86
N GLY A 621 -7.07 -6.43 55.37
CA GLY A 621 -5.93 -7.06 54.71
C GLY A 621 -5.37 -8.24 55.48
N ILE A 622 -4.74 -9.18 54.79
CA ILE A 622 -4.00 -10.32 55.37
C ILE A 622 -2.53 -10.16 54.99
N PHE A 623 -1.62 -10.09 55.95
CA PHE A 623 -0.18 -9.95 55.70
C PHE A 623 0.56 -11.16 56.26
N ILE A 624 1.18 -11.94 55.39
CA ILE A 624 1.89 -13.19 55.71
C ILE A 624 3.37 -12.96 55.41
N GLY A 625 4.22 -13.12 56.43
CA GLY A 625 5.64 -12.84 56.32
C GLY A 625 6.49 -13.77 57.16
N THR A 626 7.69 -14.07 56.69
CA THR A 626 8.61 -15.00 57.36
C THR A 626 9.85 -14.31 57.93
N SER A 627 10.07 -13.02 57.63
CA SER A 627 11.26 -12.29 58.08
C SER A 627 11.16 -11.85 59.54
N ASN A 628 12.24 -12.06 60.30
CA ASN A 628 12.42 -11.56 61.67
C ASN A 628 13.17 -10.21 61.72
N THR A 629 13.80 -9.81 60.62
CA THR A 629 14.68 -8.64 60.54
C THR A 629 14.12 -7.53 59.66
N LEU A 630 13.26 -7.86 58.70
CA LEU A 630 12.62 -6.92 57.78
C LEU A 630 11.13 -6.83 58.10
N PRO A 631 10.57 -5.62 58.24
CA PRO A 631 9.13 -5.44 58.46
C PRO A 631 8.33 -5.74 57.19
N GLN A 632 7.13 -6.30 57.36
CA GLN A 632 6.16 -6.43 56.26
C GLN A 632 5.77 -5.07 55.68
N ILE A 633 5.58 -4.08 56.54
CA ILE A 633 5.19 -2.72 56.17
C ILE A 633 6.23 -1.74 56.72
N THR A 634 6.83 -0.96 55.84
CA THR A 634 7.69 0.18 56.19
C THR A 634 6.98 1.47 55.86
N THR A 635 6.99 2.43 56.79
CA THR A 635 6.40 3.75 56.56
C THR A 635 7.35 4.84 57.04
N SER A 636 7.47 5.94 56.29
CA SER A 636 8.30 7.10 56.66
C SER A 636 7.57 8.41 56.37
N GLY A 637 7.44 9.27 57.38
CA GLY A 637 6.92 10.63 57.20
C GLY A 637 5.41 10.73 56.94
N ILE A 638 4.61 9.74 57.34
CA ILE A 638 3.16 9.67 57.04
C ILE A 638 2.28 9.47 58.27
N GLN A 639 0.99 9.81 58.16
CA GLN A 639 -0.04 9.35 59.09
C GLN A 639 -0.56 7.98 58.67
N ILE A 640 -0.70 7.08 59.64
CA ILE A 640 -1.25 5.74 59.42
C ILE A 640 -2.55 5.57 60.19
N THR A 641 -3.60 5.15 59.50
CA THR A 641 -4.90 4.79 60.09
C THR A 641 -5.14 3.31 59.93
N TYR A 642 -5.15 2.58 61.05
CA TYR A 642 -5.44 1.16 61.10
C TYR A 642 -6.84 0.88 61.66
N GLY A 643 -7.63 0.11 60.91
CA GLY A 643 -8.75 -0.66 61.47
C GLY A 643 -9.90 0.17 62.05
N ALA A 644 -10.26 1.27 61.42
CA ALA A 644 -11.37 2.12 61.90
C ALA A 644 -12.74 1.40 61.94
N ASN A 645 -12.93 0.29 61.20
CA ASN A 645 -14.18 -0.50 61.15
C ASN A 645 -14.00 -2.03 60.98
N PHE A 646 -12.80 -2.53 60.67
CA PHE A 646 -12.48 -3.95 60.46
C PHE A 646 -11.00 -4.23 60.78
N ASN A 647 -10.65 -5.48 61.12
CA ASN A 647 -9.32 -5.80 61.64
C ASN A 647 -8.41 -6.43 60.56
N PRO A 648 -7.30 -5.79 60.16
CA PRO A 648 -6.26 -6.44 59.37
C PRO A 648 -5.58 -7.55 60.17
N THR A 649 -5.17 -8.62 59.48
CA THR A 649 -4.50 -9.79 60.08
C THR A 649 -3.03 -9.80 59.72
N PHE A 650 -2.15 -9.88 60.73
CA PHE A 650 -0.71 -10.01 60.55
C PHE A 650 -0.24 -11.40 61.02
N ASN A 651 0.19 -12.22 60.08
CA ASN A 651 0.81 -13.52 60.30
C ASN A 651 2.30 -13.41 59.96
N CYS A 652 3.03 -12.62 60.74
CA CYS A 652 4.45 -12.39 60.53
C CYS A 652 5.19 -12.06 61.85
N PRO A 653 6.49 -12.38 61.96
CA PRO A 653 7.27 -12.02 63.13
C PRO A 653 7.56 -10.50 63.25
N PHE A 654 7.62 -9.79 62.13
CA PHE A 654 7.86 -8.34 62.10
C PHE A 654 6.87 -7.66 61.14
N ALA A 655 5.83 -7.04 61.72
CA ALA A 655 4.74 -6.45 60.93
C ALA A 655 5.05 -5.04 60.42
N LEU A 656 5.44 -4.14 61.32
CA LEU A 656 5.42 -2.71 61.01
C LEU A 656 6.66 -1.99 61.55
N SER A 657 7.24 -1.10 60.74
CA SER A 657 8.25 -0.13 61.15
C SER A 657 7.80 1.28 60.76
N VAL A 658 7.56 2.14 61.74
CA VAL A 658 7.09 3.52 61.52
C VAL A 658 8.19 4.53 61.83
N ILE A 659 8.53 5.38 60.87
CA ILE A 659 9.58 6.39 61.01
C ILE A 659 8.98 7.79 60.86
N GLY A 660 9.11 8.62 61.89
CA GLY A 660 9.00 10.08 61.76
C GLY A 660 7.62 10.75 61.86
N GLN A 661 6.52 10.04 62.20
CA GLN A 661 5.18 10.61 62.43
C GLN A 661 4.30 9.73 63.36
N SER A 662 2.98 10.01 63.49
CA SER A 662 2.04 9.33 64.39
C SER A 662 1.36 8.09 63.78
N LEU A 663 1.16 7.07 64.63
CA LEU A 663 0.42 5.84 64.33
C LEU A 663 -0.92 5.86 65.07
N THR A 664 -2.04 5.80 64.33
CA THR A 664 -3.38 5.68 64.91
C THR A 664 -3.89 4.26 64.73
N ILE A 665 -4.25 3.62 65.84
CA ILE A 665 -4.69 2.22 65.90
C ILE A 665 -6.12 2.20 66.43
N GLY A 666 -7.04 1.55 65.71
CA GLY A 666 -8.42 1.32 66.14
C GLY A 666 -8.55 0.33 67.30
N ASP A 667 -9.78 0.14 67.78
CA ASP A 667 -10.09 -0.48 69.08
C ASP A 667 -9.67 -1.97 69.23
N GLU A 668 -9.35 -2.67 68.13
CA GLU A 668 -8.94 -4.08 68.13
C GLU A 668 -7.71 -4.34 67.24
N PHE A 669 -6.51 -4.25 67.82
CA PHE A 669 -5.25 -4.49 67.10
C PHE A 669 -4.61 -5.83 67.52
N PHE A 670 -4.35 -6.69 66.53
CA PHE A 670 -3.73 -8.04 66.57
C PHE A 670 -4.58 -9.27 66.92
N PRO A 671 -5.42 -9.79 66.01
CA PRO A 671 -5.94 -11.16 66.10
C PRO A 671 -4.96 -12.25 65.61
N GLY A 672 -3.64 -11.99 65.58
CA GLY A 672 -2.64 -12.92 65.05
C GLY A 672 -2.27 -14.06 66.02
N ASN A 673 -2.05 -15.27 65.50
CA ASN A 673 -1.70 -16.45 66.30
C ASN A 673 -0.22 -16.52 66.73
N GLN A 674 0.58 -15.48 66.47
CA GLN A 674 2.03 -15.46 66.77
C GLN A 674 2.49 -14.11 67.34
N PRO A 675 3.56 -14.08 68.15
CA PRO A 675 4.19 -12.83 68.60
C PRO A 675 4.68 -12.01 67.41
N THR A 676 4.26 -10.74 67.33
CA THR A 676 4.59 -9.83 66.22
C THR A 676 5.28 -8.58 66.73
N LYS A 677 6.42 -8.24 66.12
CA LYS A 677 7.19 -7.02 66.41
C LYS A 677 6.62 -5.81 65.65
N ILE A 678 6.56 -4.67 66.34
CA ILE A 678 6.42 -3.32 65.77
C ILE A 678 7.60 -2.47 66.24
N LYS A 679 8.14 -1.63 65.35
CA LYS A 679 9.22 -0.69 65.66
C LYS A 679 8.80 0.75 65.41
#